data_AF-A0A2E6ZSD9-F1
#
_entry.id   AF-A0A2E6ZSD9-F1
#
_cell.length_a   1.000
_cell.length_b   1.000
_cell.length_c   1.000
_cell.angle_alpha   90.00
_cell.angle_beta   90.00
_cell.angle_gamma   90.00
#
_symmetry.space_group_name_H-M   'P 1'
#
loop_
_entity.id
_entity.type
_entity.pdbx_description
1 polymer ?
#
loop_
_entity_poly.entity_id
_entity_poly.type
_entity_poly.pdbx_seq_one_letter_code
_entity_poly.pdbx_strand_id
1 'polypeptide(L)'
;MSTPDRSESGFVPFVPEDTTLPELTFRAVSLGVVMAIVLGAANAYLGMRAGLTVAATFPAAVVAMAALRAMGGSILEENLARTTASVGEALVAGAIFTIPAFVISGVWDELRYWESTAIMLVGGLLGVLFIIVLRRTMVVEADLPFPESVAAAELVKAGQGGQTGARHVFQAMGFAGAWELIKNSNGVQLVASSATTFVNLGRSTIDMLGQQVAYVGGFILQSPAASPALVGVGFIVGPAISSTLFAGAVMGWLLLVPLGLFLNPESVAQASDASALIALSTEVWLKQVRPLSVGTMIVAAFYTLFKLRTSLIEGIGRAFTDIKKAQEGGDGVSRLNLDLDFTKVGVAIAALSLPLLGLYWFFSGSLPGAVLLTLVMVTLGFLFAAVAAYLVGLLGSSNNPISGLTLSTLLIAAVLMVGIGVTGPGGILGVLGVAGVVCCAAGIAGDMLQDLKVGHILGGTPWKMEVGEIIGVVIAALVLIWPMIAMDRVYEIGSAELPAPQAGLMALMAQGIVGGEMAWPLVVTGMALALGLILINSPSPMLIAVGMYLPFGSTSAIFVGGLMAWMLSRSLTARGVDKAAVTRATNTGVLLSSGFIAGEALMAVLLAFVVLGGSYFAINQVLPSFMQSALLGSVVFVPLYHMLVNVPQRASQDDGAGPTSAAG
;
A
#
# COMPACT_ATOMS: atom_id res chain seq x y z
N MET A 1 -31.77 43.24 -0.27
CA MET A 1 -31.09 42.14 0.48
C MET A 1 -30.09 41.53 -0.48
N SER A 2 -28.81 41.81 -0.22
CA SER A 2 -27.67 41.49 -1.06
C SER A 2 -27.39 39.99 -1.09
N THR A 3 -27.40 39.41 -2.29
CA THR A 3 -26.79 38.10 -2.56
C THR A 3 -25.29 38.17 -2.21
N PRO A 4 -24.74 37.22 -1.43
CA PRO A 4 -23.31 37.17 -1.19
C PRO A 4 -22.59 36.70 -2.46
N ASP A 5 -21.40 37.25 -2.68
CA ASP A 5 -20.47 36.91 -3.75
C ASP A 5 -20.34 35.39 -3.94
N ARG A 6 -20.62 34.92 -5.16
CA ARG A 6 -20.27 33.57 -5.60
C ARG A 6 -18.76 33.50 -5.79
N SER A 7 -18.12 32.44 -5.31
CA SER A 7 -16.70 32.20 -5.53
C SER A 7 -16.34 32.26 -7.03
N GLU A 8 -15.18 32.85 -7.36
CA GLU A 8 -14.71 33.08 -8.74
C GLU A 8 -14.59 31.82 -9.61
N SER A 9 -14.78 30.62 -9.05
CA SER A 9 -14.67 29.33 -9.75
C SER A 9 -15.97 28.81 -10.39
N GLY A 10 -17.14 29.39 -10.08
CA GLY A 10 -18.43 28.88 -10.57
C GLY A 10 -18.79 27.45 -10.13
N PHE A 11 -17.97 26.82 -9.30
CA PHE A 11 -18.20 25.48 -8.74
C PHE A 11 -19.29 25.53 -7.67
N VAL A 12 -20.22 24.57 -7.70
CA VAL A 12 -21.31 24.44 -6.71
C VAL A 12 -21.16 23.11 -5.97
N PRO A 13 -20.92 23.13 -4.65
CA PRO A 13 -20.80 21.91 -3.84
C PRO A 13 -22.14 21.18 -3.72
N PHE A 14 -22.10 19.87 -3.44
CA PHE A 14 -23.31 19.07 -3.22
C PHE A 14 -24.13 19.57 -2.01
N VAL A 15 -23.46 19.87 -0.90
CA VAL A 15 -24.06 20.53 0.26
C VAL A 15 -23.79 22.04 0.17
N PRO A 16 -24.84 22.89 0.12
CA PRO A 16 -24.67 24.35 0.04
C PRO A 16 -23.87 24.93 1.22
N GLU A 17 -23.16 26.03 0.96
CA GLU A 17 -22.26 26.67 1.93
C GLU A 17 -22.98 27.24 3.16
N ASP A 18 -24.23 27.65 3.00
CA ASP A 18 -25.10 28.26 4.01
C ASP A 18 -25.79 27.25 4.94
N THR A 19 -25.64 25.94 4.67
CA THR A 19 -26.21 24.90 5.53
C THR A 19 -25.38 24.65 6.79
N THR A 20 -26.06 24.29 7.88
CA THR A 20 -25.47 24.01 9.20
C THR A 20 -25.54 22.53 9.56
N LEU A 21 -25.26 21.65 8.59
CA LEU A 21 -25.21 20.22 8.85
C LEU A 21 -24.07 19.87 9.83
N PRO A 22 -24.28 18.91 10.75
CA PRO A 22 -23.19 18.38 11.56
C PRO A 22 -22.08 17.82 10.67
N GLU A 23 -20.82 18.02 11.06
CA GLU A 23 -19.64 17.49 10.34
C GLU A 23 -18.65 16.86 11.32
N LEU A 24 -18.00 17.69 12.15
CA LEU A 24 -17.07 17.28 13.21
C LEU A 24 -17.85 16.88 14.46
N THR A 25 -18.23 15.61 14.51
CA THR A 25 -18.93 15.01 15.65
C THR A 25 -18.13 13.87 16.24
N PHE A 26 -18.36 13.58 17.52
CA PHE A 26 -17.71 12.46 18.19
C PHE A 26 -17.94 11.14 17.46
N ARG A 27 -19.18 10.87 17.00
CA ARG A 27 -19.53 9.64 16.27
C ARG A 27 -18.79 9.50 14.95
N ALA A 28 -18.63 10.59 14.20
CA ALA A 28 -17.91 10.57 12.91
C ALA A 28 -16.41 10.31 13.13
N VAL A 29 -15.80 11.04 14.07
CA VAL A 29 -14.37 10.87 14.42
C VAL A 29 -14.11 9.49 15.01
N SER A 30 -14.92 9.02 15.96
CA SER A 30 -14.73 7.71 16.58
C SER A 30 -14.86 6.57 15.56
N LEU A 31 -15.84 6.65 14.66
CA LEU A 31 -16.00 5.67 13.59
C LEU A 31 -14.81 5.70 12.63
N GLY A 32 -14.40 6.90 12.24
CA GLY A 32 -13.23 7.11 11.38
C GLY A 32 -11.96 6.51 11.96
N VAL A 33 -11.68 6.76 13.24
CA VAL A 33 -10.52 6.22 13.96
C VAL A 33 -10.56 4.69 14.03
N VAL A 34 -11.73 4.11 14.36
CA VAL A 34 -11.88 2.64 14.38
C VAL A 34 -11.61 2.06 13.00
N MET A 35 -12.14 2.68 11.94
CA MET A 35 -11.86 2.26 10.56
C MET A 35 -10.38 2.45 10.19
N ALA A 36 -9.72 3.53 10.62
CA ALA A 36 -8.29 3.76 10.39
C ALA A 36 -7.45 2.63 10.98
N ILE A 37 -7.76 2.20 12.20
CA ILE A 37 -7.06 1.08 12.85
C ILE A 37 -7.32 -0.23 12.09
N VAL A 38 -8.58 -0.52 11.78
CA VAL A 38 -8.99 -1.78 11.14
C VAL A 38 -8.44 -1.88 9.71
N LEU A 39 -8.69 -0.86 8.88
CA LEU A 39 -8.23 -0.83 7.48
C LEU A 39 -6.72 -0.63 7.38
N GLY A 40 -6.12 0.13 8.31
CA GLY A 40 -4.67 0.26 8.42
C GLY A 40 -3.99 -1.06 8.75
N ALA A 41 -4.51 -1.83 9.72
CA ALA A 41 -3.97 -3.16 10.04
C ALA A 41 -4.09 -4.12 8.85
N ALA A 42 -5.22 -4.09 8.15
CA ALA A 42 -5.43 -4.89 6.94
C ALA A 42 -4.41 -4.53 5.83
N ASN A 43 -4.20 -3.23 5.59
CA ASN A 43 -3.22 -2.76 4.61
C ASN A 43 -1.78 -3.02 5.04
N ALA A 44 -1.49 -3.05 6.35
CA ALA A 44 -0.14 -3.37 6.84
C ALA A 44 0.23 -4.81 6.47
N TYR A 45 -0.69 -5.75 6.72
CA TYR A 45 -0.54 -7.14 6.31
C TYR A 45 -0.42 -7.25 4.79
N LEU A 46 -1.37 -6.65 4.06
CA LEU A 46 -1.40 -6.79 2.61
C LEU A 46 -0.16 -6.20 1.94
N GLY A 47 0.25 -4.99 2.33
CA GLY A 47 1.38 -4.33 1.70
C GLY A 47 2.72 -4.99 2.01
N MET A 48 2.89 -5.58 3.20
CA MET A 48 4.07 -6.41 3.47
C MET A 48 4.02 -7.75 2.72
N ARG A 49 2.83 -8.32 2.48
CA ARG A 49 2.68 -9.61 1.79
C ARG A 49 2.76 -9.53 0.27
N ALA A 50 2.16 -8.48 -0.32
CA ALA A 50 1.99 -8.31 -1.76
C ALA A 50 2.79 -7.13 -2.34
N GLY A 51 3.40 -6.28 -1.51
CA GLY A 51 4.14 -5.10 -1.96
C GLY A 51 3.27 -3.97 -2.55
N LEU A 52 1.94 -4.07 -2.37
CA LEU A 52 0.94 -3.15 -2.90
C LEU A 52 -0.08 -2.83 -1.79
N THR A 53 -0.52 -1.58 -1.67
CA THR A 53 -1.66 -1.18 -0.83
C THR A 53 -2.89 -0.97 -1.68
N VAL A 54 -4.07 -0.97 -1.04
CA VAL A 54 -5.35 -0.70 -1.70
C VAL A 54 -6.04 0.44 -0.99
N ALA A 55 -6.44 1.45 -1.77
CA ALA A 55 -7.09 2.65 -1.26
C ALA A 55 -8.26 2.32 -0.33
N ALA A 56 -8.18 2.80 0.92
CA ALA A 56 -9.19 2.55 1.94
C ALA A 56 -10.46 3.41 1.74
N THR A 57 -10.40 4.44 0.90
CA THR A 57 -11.44 5.46 0.72
C THR A 57 -12.81 4.88 0.32
N PHE A 58 -12.86 3.92 -0.60
CA PHE A 58 -14.11 3.30 -1.05
C PHE A 58 -14.78 2.42 0.02
N PRO A 59 -14.09 1.42 0.62
CA PRO A 59 -14.70 0.64 1.69
C PRO A 59 -15.02 1.48 2.92
N ALA A 60 -14.17 2.45 3.28
CA ALA A 60 -14.44 3.39 4.37
C ALA A 60 -15.72 4.20 4.11
N ALA A 61 -15.93 4.70 2.88
CA ALA A 61 -17.15 5.42 2.52
C ALA A 61 -18.41 4.56 2.71
N VAL A 62 -18.35 3.29 2.28
CA VAL A 62 -19.47 2.36 2.42
C VAL A 62 -19.79 2.05 3.88
N VAL A 63 -18.77 1.79 4.71
CA VAL A 63 -18.95 1.54 6.13
C VAL A 63 -19.45 2.79 6.85
N ALA A 64 -18.90 3.97 6.53
CA ALA A 64 -19.33 5.26 7.06
C ALA A 64 -20.82 5.50 6.78
N MET A 65 -21.25 5.35 5.51
CA MET A 65 -22.66 5.48 5.12
C MET A 65 -23.56 4.49 5.85
N ALA A 66 -23.14 3.22 5.96
CA ALA A 66 -23.96 2.19 6.62
C ALA A 66 -24.13 2.45 8.12
N ALA A 67 -23.04 2.79 8.82
CA ALA A 67 -23.05 2.98 10.27
C ALA A 67 -23.69 4.32 10.67
N LEU A 68 -23.32 5.42 10.02
CA LEU A 68 -23.82 6.74 10.39
C LEU A 68 -25.29 6.92 9.99
N ARG A 69 -25.76 6.34 8.88
CA ARG A 69 -27.18 6.37 8.54
C ARG A 69 -28.05 5.72 9.60
N ALA A 70 -27.62 4.59 10.17
CA ALA A 70 -28.32 3.95 11.29
C ALA A 70 -28.41 4.86 12.54
N MET A 71 -27.50 5.84 12.65
CA MET A 71 -27.45 6.83 13.73
C MET A 71 -28.05 8.19 13.35
N GLY A 72 -28.63 8.34 12.14
CA GLY A 72 -29.11 9.65 11.65
C GLY A 72 -27.97 10.64 11.37
N GLY A 73 -26.86 10.17 10.82
CA GLY A 73 -25.70 10.97 10.42
C GLY A 73 -25.91 11.74 9.12
N SER A 74 -25.20 12.85 8.97
CA SER A 74 -25.18 13.65 7.74
C SER A 74 -24.15 13.11 6.73
N ILE A 75 -24.29 13.50 5.46
CA ILE A 75 -23.29 13.22 4.43
C ILE A 75 -21.91 13.82 4.75
N LEU A 76 -21.86 14.93 5.50
CA LEU A 76 -20.60 15.56 5.90
C LEU A 76 -19.93 14.82 7.06
N GLU A 77 -20.71 14.18 7.94
CA GLU A 77 -20.20 13.24 8.94
C GLU A 77 -19.66 11.96 8.28
N GLU A 78 -20.34 11.46 7.25
CA GLU A 78 -19.88 10.32 6.44
C GLU A 78 -18.55 10.65 5.73
N ASN A 79 -18.44 11.85 5.16
CA ASN A 79 -17.21 12.36 4.56
C ASN A 79 -16.08 12.45 5.59
N LEU A 80 -16.34 13.02 6.77
CA LEU A 80 -15.32 13.14 7.82
C LEU A 80 -14.85 11.78 8.34
N ALA A 81 -15.78 10.84 8.58
CA ALA A 81 -15.44 9.50 9.03
C ALA A 81 -14.58 8.77 7.99
N ARG A 82 -14.88 8.93 6.69
CA ARG A 82 -14.06 8.39 5.60
C ARG A 82 -12.66 9.00 5.59
N THR A 83 -12.56 10.32 5.65
CA THR A 83 -11.27 11.05 5.67
C THR A 83 -10.42 10.71 6.89
N THR A 84 -11.04 10.46 8.04
CA THR A 84 -10.27 10.01 9.22
C THR A 84 -9.80 8.55 9.05
N ALA A 85 -10.54 7.73 8.29
CA ALA A 85 -10.24 6.31 8.09
C ALA A 85 -9.15 6.03 7.05
N SER A 86 -9.09 6.84 5.98
CA SER A 86 -8.09 6.76 4.92
C SER A 86 -6.66 6.95 5.43
N VAL A 87 -6.49 7.80 6.46
CA VAL A 87 -5.23 7.96 7.23
C VAL A 87 -4.61 6.62 7.63
N GLY A 88 -5.43 5.63 8.00
CA GLY A 88 -4.96 4.31 8.38
C GLY A 88 -4.16 3.62 7.27
N GLU A 89 -4.61 3.74 6.01
CA GLU A 89 -3.91 3.19 4.85
C GLU A 89 -2.70 4.05 4.47
N ALA A 90 -2.87 5.36 4.38
CA ALA A 90 -1.82 6.29 3.96
C ALA A 90 -0.62 6.30 4.91
N LEU A 91 -0.87 6.27 6.22
CA LEU A 91 0.18 6.21 7.24
C LEU A 91 0.92 4.87 7.18
N VAL A 92 0.17 3.77 7.04
CA VAL A 92 0.73 2.42 6.99
C VAL A 92 1.51 2.18 5.70
N ALA A 93 1.06 2.71 4.56
CA ALA A 93 1.80 2.65 3.31
C ALA A 93 3.22 3.22 3.49
N GLY A 94 3.34 4.35 4.18
CA GLY A 94 4.64 4.93 4.55
C GLY A 94 5.45 4.05 5.52
N ALA A 95 4.78 3.51 6.54
CA ALA A 95 5.39 2.69 7.57
C ALA A 95 5.95 1.36 7.04
N ILE A 96 5.15 0.59 6.30
CA ILE A 96 5.54 -0.77 5.85
C ILE A 96 6.60 -0.77 4.75
N PHE A 97 6.82 0.36 4.08
CA PHE A 97 7.89 0.51 3.10
C PHE A 97 9.26 0.76 3.75
N THR A 98 9.28 1.15 5.02
CA THR A 98 10.51 1.68 5.65
C THR A 98 10.81 1.06 7.01
N ILE A 99 9.83 0.90 7.89
CA ILE A 99 10.02 0.36 9.24
C ILE A 99 10.48 -1.12 9.19
N PRO A 100 9.89 -2.01 8.37
CA PRO A 100 10.41 -3.38 8.24
C PRO A 100 11.85 -3.42 7.72
N ALA A 101 12.35 -2.35 7.08
CA ALA A 101 13.72 -2.31 6.56
C ALA A 101 14.76 -2.28 7.69
N PHE A 102 14.40 -1.81 8.89
CA PHE A 102 15.27 -1.86 10.06
C PHE A 102 15.55 -3.31 10.50
N VAL A 103 14.53 -4.17 10.45
CA VAL A 103 14.66 -5.60 10.77
C VAL A 103 15.38 -6.33 9.64
N ILE A 104 14.97 -6.12 8.39
CA ILE A 104 15.60 -6.76 7.22
C ILE A 104 17.09 -6.38 7.10
N SER A 105 17.45 -5.15 7.49
CA SER A 105 18.85 -4.71 7.45
C SER A 105 19.70 -5.22 8.63
N GLY A 106 19.09 -5.89 9.62
CA GLY A 106 19.78 -6.42 10.79
C GLY A 106 20.22 -5.36 11.80
N VAL A 107 19.78 -4.11 11.68
CA VAL A 107 20.06 -3.07 12.69
C VAL A 107 19.09 -3.12 13.86
N TRP A 108 17.92 -3.74 13.68
CA TRP A 108 16.98 -4.13 14.73
C TRP A 108 16.77 -5.64 14.70
N ASP A 109 16.78 -6.29 15.86
CA ASP A 109 16.44 -7.71 15.98
C ASP A 109 14.93 -7.95 15.89
N GLU A 110 14.13 -7.00 16.38
CA GLU A 110 12.67 -6.99 16.31
C GLU A 110 12.14 -5.55 16.15
N LEU A 111 10.90 -5.40 15.69
CA LEU A 111 10.26 -4.08 15.61
C LEU A 111 10.16 -3.40 16.98
N ARG A 112 10.69 -2.16 17.06
CA ARG A 112 10.71 -1.37 18.30
C ARG A 112 9.54 -0.40 18.34
N TYR A 113 8.69 -0.52 19.36
CA TYR A 113 7.42 0.21 19.44
C TYR A 113 7.61 1.74 19.42
N TRP A 114 8.41 2.29 20.32
CA TRP A 114 8.52 3.75 20.50
C TRP A 114 9.18 4.45 19.30
N GLU A 115 10.23 3.87 18.77
CA GLU A 115 10.94 4.36 17.59
C GLU A 115 10.03 4.34 16.35
N SER A 116 9.32 3.24 16.14
CA SER A 116 8.40 3.08 15.01
C SER A 116 7.22 4.05 15.11
N THR A 117 6.62 4.18 16.31
CA THR A 117 5.56 5.16 16.60
C THR A 117 6.06 6.58 16.39
N ALA A 118 7.28 6.93 16.80
CA ALA A 118 7.83 8.27 16.60
C ALA A 118 8.00 8.60 15.11
N ILE A 119 8.51 7.65 14.32
CA ILE A 119 8.64 7.81 12.85
C ILE A 119 7.27 8.06 12.21
N MET A 120 6.28 7.22 12.52
CA MET A 120 4.92 7.35 11.97
C MET A 120 4.24 8.62 12.43
N LEU A 121 4.28 8.91 13.73
CA LEU A 121 3.60 10.05 14.32
C LEU A 121 4.12 11.35 13.72
N VAL A 122 5.45 11.55 13.71
CA VAL A 122 6.01 12.81 13.21
C VAL A 122 5.89 12.89 11.69
N GLY A 123 6.15 11.81 10.97
CA GLY A 123 5.99 11.79 9.52
C GLY A 123 4.56 12.09 9.08
N GLY A 124 3.58 11.42 9.70
CA GLY A 124 2.17 11.64 9.41
C GLY A 124 1.72 13.06 9.75
N LEU A 125 2.08 13.59 10.93
CA LEU A 125 1.71 14.95 11.32
C LEU A 125 2.34 15.99 10.38
N LEU A 126 3.61 15.82 10.00
CA LEU A 126 4.24 16.70 9.02
C LEU A 126 3.56 16.63 7.65
N GLY A 127 3.16 15.43 7.21
CA GLY A 127 2.37 15.25 5.99
C GLY A 127 1.09 16.08 5.99
N VAL A 128 0.32 16.01 7.09
CA VAL A 128 -0.90 16.83 7.25
C VAL A 128 -0.56 18.31 7.19
N LEU A 129 0.41 18.76 8.01
CA LEU A 129 0.79 20.17 8.11
C LEU A 129 1.30 20.75 6.78
N PHE A 130 2.03 19.98 5.99
CA PHE A 130 2.51 20.40 4.68
C PHE A 130 1.37 20.64 3.69
N ILE A 131 0.32 19.82 3.74
CA ILE A 131 -0.82 19.95 2.83
C ILE A 131 -1.76 21.09 3.21
N ILE A 132 -1.89 21.42 4.49
CA ILE A 132 -2.65 22.62 4.89
C ILE A 132 -2.14 23.84 4.11
N VAL A 133 -0.82 24.00 3.98
CA VAL A 133 -0.17 25.08 3.22
C VAL A 133 -0.53 25.07 1.73
N LEU A 134 -0.71 23.89 1.13
CA LEU A 134 -0.87 23.70 -0.31
C LEU A 134 -2.32 23.44 -0.75
N ARG A 135 -3.25 23.23 0.18
CA ARG A 135 -4.61 22.80 -0.13
C ARG A 135 -5.31 23.77 -1.06
N ARG A 136 -5.33 25.06 -0.72
CA ARG A 136 -6.08 26.07 -1.50
C ARG A 136 -5.61 26.09 -2.96
N THR A 137 -4.31 26.12 -3.18
CA THR A 137 -3.74 26.20 -4.52
C THR A 137 -3.96 24.92 -5.32
N MET A 138 -3.91 23.74 -4.69
CA MET A 138 -4.04 22.45 -5.39
C MET A 138 -5.47 21.92 -5.51
N VAL A 139 -6.35 22.21 -4.55
CA VAL A 139 -7.74 21.68 -4.49
C VAL A 139 -8.74 22.66 -5.10
N VAL A 140 -8.56 23.96 -4.85
CA VAL A 140 -9.52 25.01 -5.20
C VAL A 140 -9.10 25.76 -6.47
N GLU A 141 -7.83 26.19 -6.55
CA GLU A 141 -7.35 27.01 -7.66
C GLU A 141 -6.85 26.19 -8.85
N ALA A 142 -6.25 25.02 -8.61
CA ALA A 142 -5.75 24.15 -9.67
C ALA A 142 -6.85 23.27 -10.25
N ASP A 143 -6.94 23.25 -11.58
CA ASP A 143 -7.84 22.38 -12.34
C ASP A 143 -7.22 20.99 -12.55
N LEU A 144 -7.03 20.26 -11.45
CA LEU A 144 -6.54 18.87 -11.47
C LEU A 144 -7.73 17.89 -11.56
N PRO A 145 -7.56 16.73 -12.23
CA PRO A 145 -8.65 15.81 -12.51
C PRO A 145 -9.19 15.06 -11.29
N PHE A 146 -8.33 14.73 -10.30
CA PHE A 146 -8.68 13.99 -9.08
C PHE A 146 -9.61 12.78 -9.31
N PRO A 147 -9.21 11.81 -10.14
CA PRO A 147 -10.11 10.74 -10.61
C PRO A 147 -10.72 9.91 -9.47
N GLU A 148 -9.92 9.59 -8.45
CA GLU A 148 -10.38 8.82 -7.28
C GLU A 148 -11.30 9.66 -6.37
N SER A 149 -10.99 10.93 -6.11
CA SER A 149 -11.86 11.81 -5.33
C SER A 149 -13.22 11.99 -5.99
N VAL A 150 -13.24 12.20 -7.31
CA VAL A 150 -14.50 12.33 -8.05
C VAL A 150 -15.30 11.05 -7.92
N ALA A 151 -14.68 9.88 -8.12
CA ALA A 151 -15.35 8.59 -7.96
C ALA A 151 -15.87 8.35 -6.52
N ALA A 152 -15.09 8.71 -5.50
CA ALA A 152 -15.49 8.59 -4.10
C ALA A 152 -16.65 9.54 -3.76
N ALA A 153 -16.62 10.78 -4.26
CA ALA A 153 -17.71 11.73 -4.11
C ALA A 153 -19.00 11.23 -4.77
N GLU A 154 -18.90 10.69 -5.99
CA GLU A 154 -20.05 10.09 -6.69
C GLU A 154 -20.59 8.85 -5.95
N LEU A 155 -19.73 8.03 -5.36
CA LEU A 155 -20.16 6.90 -4.53
C LEU A 155 -20.97 7.38 -3.32
N VAL A 156 -20.47 8.38 -2.59
CA VAL A 156 -21.16 8.93 -1.40
C VAL A 156 -22.49 9.57 -1.79
N LYS A 157 -22.53 10.31 -2.92
CA LYS A 157 -23.75 10.90 -3.48
C LYS A 157 -24.77 9.84 -3.87
N ALA A 158 -24.37 8.80 -4.62
CA ALA A 158 -25.24 7.69 -5.00
C ALA A 158 -25.77 6.92 -3.79
N GLY A 159 -24.94 6.77 -2.75
CA GLY A 159 -25.30 6.10 -1.51
C GLY A 159 -26.43 6.80 -0.75
N GLN A 160 -26.65 8.10 -0.94
CA GLN A 160 -27.78 8.84 -0.34
C GLN A 160 -29.15 8.29 -0.80
N GLY A 161 -29.22 7.64 -1.97
CA GLY A 161 -30.43 7.00 -2.48
C GLY A 161 -30.76 5.62 -1.87
N GLY A 162 -30.08 5.20 -0.80
CA GLY A 162 -30.34 3.93 -0.09
C GLY A 162 -29.47 2.74 -0.53
N GLN A 163 -28.73 2.85 -1.63
CA GLN A 163 -27.83 1.79 -2.12
C GLN A 163 -26.40 2.01 -1.61
N THR A 164 -26.09 1.52 -0.41
CA THR A 164 -24.75 1.73 0.20
C THR A 164 -23.69 0.75 -0.29
N GLY A 165 -24.08 -0.40 -0.86
CA GLY A 165 -23.14 -1.48 -1.21
C GLY A 165 -22.56 -2.23 0.00
N ALA A 166 -22.97 -1.90 1.23
CA ALA A 166 -22.43 -2.47 2.48
C ALA A 166 -22.58 -3.99 2.56
N ARG A 167 -23.68 -4.54 2.02
CA ARG A 167 -23.90 -5.99 1.94
C ARG A 167 -22.74 -6.69 1.23
N HIS A 168 -22.23 -6.15 0.13
CA HIS A 168 -21.14 -6.75 -0.61
C HIS A 168 -19.85 -6.77 0.20
N VAL A 169 -19.50 -5.65 0.85
CA VAL A 169 -18.30 -5.52 1.67
C VAL A 169 -18.33 -6.50 2.84
N PHE A 170 -19.40 -6.50 3.65
CA PHE A 170 -19.48 -7.36 4.83
C PHE A 170 -19.60 -8.86 4.50
N GLN A 171 -20.30 -9.22 3.43
CA GLN A 171 -20.37 -10.62 2.98
C GLN A 171 -19.01 -11.14 2.52
N ALA A 172 -18.29 -10.36 1.71
CA ALA A 172 -16.96 -10.71 1.27
C ALA A 172 -15.96 -10.76 2.43
N MET A 173 -16.06 -9.83 3.37
CA MET A 173 -15.25 -9.80 4.59
C MET A 173 -15.45 -11.04 5.46
N GLY A 174 -16.71 -11.41 5.74
CA GLY A 174 -17.02 -12.62 6.50
C GLY A 174 -16.52 -13.89 5.80
N PHE A 175 -16.73 -13.99 4.48
CA PHE A 175 -16.24 -15.12 3.68
C PHE A 175 -14.71 -15.25 3.72
N ALA A 176 -13.98 -14.16 3.45
CA ALA A 176 -12.52 -14.20 3.43
C ALA A 176 -11.93 -14.42 4.83
N GLY A 177 -12.53 -13.85 5.88
CA GLY A 177 -12.11 -14.10 7.25
C GLY A 177 -12.31 -15.56 7.67
N ALA A 178 -13.46 -16.15 7.35
CA ALA A 178 -13.70 -17.57 7.61
C ALA A 178 -12.75 -18.47 6.80
N TRP A 179 -12.47 -18.10 5.54
CA TRP A 179 -11.52 -18.82 4.70
C TRP A 179 -10.09 -18.74 5.24
N GLU A 180 -9.67 -17.56 5.73
CA GLU A 180 -8.35 -17.39 6.33
C GLU A 180 -8.21 -18.23 7.60
N LEU A 181 -9.23 -18.28 8.45
CA LEU A 181 -9.22 -19.10 9.68
C LEU A 181 -8.96 -20.58 9.40
N ILE A 182 -9.48 -21.12 8.28
CA ILE A 182 -9.30 -22.53 7.93
C ILE A 182 -8.04 -22.80 7.09
N LYS A 183 -7.48 -21.78 6.43
CA LYS A 183 -6.32 -21.91 5.53
C LYS A 183 -5.00 -21.57 6.20
N ASN A 184 -4.98 -20.58 7.08
CA ASN A 184 -3.77 -20.07 7.71
C ASN A 184 -3.11 -21.18 8.56
N SER A 185 -1.78 -21.25 8.53
CA SER A 185 -0.98 -22.19 9.33
C SER A 185 -1.19 -22.02 10.82
N ASN A 186 -1.48 -20.79 11.27
CA ASN A 186 -1.81 -20.43 12.64
C ASN A 186 -3.31 -20.55 12.96
N GLY A 187 -4.13 -20.94 11.98
CA GLY A 187 -5.56 -21.16 12.11
C GLY A 187 -5.93 -22.61 12.46
N VAL A 188 -7.13 -23.02 12.06
CA VAL A 188 -7.66 -24.39 12.21
C VAL A 188 -7.05 -25.36 11.17
N GLN A 189 -6.32 -24.83 10.20
CA GLN A 189 -5.54 -25.57 9.18
C GLN A 189 -6.25 -26.85 8.66
N LEU A 190 -7.29 -26.62 7.85
CA LEU A 190 -8.04 -27.64 7.10
C LEU A 190 -7.61 -27.73 5.62
N VAL A 191 -7.04 -26.64 5.09
CA VAL A 191 -6.64 -26.52 3.70
C VAL A 191 -5.23 -25.97 3.61
N ALA A 192 -4.48 -26.38 2.59
CA ALA A 192 -3.17 -25.80 2.30
C ALA A 192 -3.34 -24.53 1.44
N SER A 193 -2.46 -23.55 1.64
CA SER A 193 -2.47 -22.30 0.88
C SER A 193 -2.13 -22.50 -0.60
N SER A 194 -1.23 -23.44 -0.90
CA SER A 194 -0.81 -23.77 -2.26
C SER A 194 -0.27 -25.20 -2.33
N ALA A 195 -0.28 -25.79 -3.53
CA ALA A 195 0.48 -27.00 -3.82
C ALA A 195 1.84 -26.63 -4.41
N THR A 196 2.91 -27.27 -3.94
CA THR A 196 4.26 -27.08 -4.46
C THR A 196 4.83 -28.43 -4.85
N THR A 197 5.43 -28.52 -6.03
CA THR A 197 6.17 -29.69 -6.50
C THR A 197 7.45 -29.29 -7.20
N PHE A 198 8.44 -30.17 -7.18
CA PHE A 198 9.68 -29.99 -7.92
C PHE A 198 9.65 -30.85 -9.19
N VAL A 199 9.82 -30.22 -10.34
CA VAL A 199 9.91 -30.90 -11.62
C VAL A 199 11.38 -31.09 -11.96
N ASN A 200 11.84 -32.34 -11.93
CA ASN A 200 13.21 -32.70 -12.27
C ASN A 200 13.35 -32.85 -13.80
N LEU A 201 14.36 -32.18 -14.38
CA LEU A 201 14.66 -32.20 -15.82
C LEU A 201 15.77 -33.20 -16.19
N GLY A 202 16.26 -33.97 -15.22
CA GLY A 202 17.32 -34.95 -15.39
C GLY A 202 18.72 -34.41 -15.08
N ARG A 203 19.72 -35.26 -15.29
CA ARG A 203 21.14 -34.93 -15.15
C ARG A 203 21.73 -34.57 -16.50
N SER A 204 22.50 -33.49 -16.56
CA SER A 204 23.31 -33.11 -17.72
C SER A 204 24.77 -33.00 -17.31
N THR A 205 25.69 -33.42 -18.18
CA THR A 205 27.13 -33.25 -17.98
C THR A 205 27.62 -32.24 -19.00
N ILE A 206 28.23 -31.16 -18.55
CA ILE A 206 28.77 -30.11 -19.42
C ILE A 206 30.28 -30.03 -19.16
N ASP A 207 31.05 -30.05 -20.25
CA ASP A 207 32.49 -29.84 -20.21
C ASP A 207 32.76 -28.33 -20.18
N MET A 208 33.40 -27.87 -19.10
CA MET A 208 33.90 -26.50 -18.97
C MET A 208 35.38 -26.56 -18.65
N LEU A 209 36.20 -25.96 -19.52
CA LEU A 209 37.66 -25.89 -19.37
C LEU A 209 38.32 -27.28 -19.18
N GLY A 210 37.77 -28.34 -19.76
CA GLY A 210 38.30 -29.70 -19.66
C GLY A 210 37.88 -30.45 -18.39
N GLN A 211 36.99 -29.87 -17.58
CA GLN A 211 36.36 -30.54 -16.44
C GLN A 211 34.90 -30.84 -16.75
N GLN A 212 34.52 -32.12 -16.63
CA GLN A 212 33.12 -32.53 -16.70
C GLN A 212 32.44 -32.27 -15.37
N VAL A 213 31.55 -31.29 -15.34
CA VAL A 213 30.69 -31.01 -14.18
C VAL A 213 29.30 -31.58 -14.46
N ALA A 214 28.79 -32.39 -13.54
CA ALA A 214 27.44 -32.90 -13.59
C ALA A 214 26.48 -31.90 -12.94
N TYR A 215 25.47 -31.51 -13.71
CA TYR A 215 24.39 -30.62 -13.30
C TYR A 215 23.11 -31.42 -13.15
N VAL A 216 22.31 -31.07 -12.14
CA VAL A 216 20.95 -31.56 -12.00
C VAL A 216 20.03 -30.37 -12.22
N GLY A 217 19.20 -30.45 -13.26
CA GLY A 217 18.27 -29.39 -13.62
C GLY A 217 16.88 -29.64 -13.05
N GLY A 218 16.18 -28.58 -12.70
CA GLY A 218 14.78 -28.65 -12.34
C GLY A 218 14.23 -27.30 -11.91
N PHE A 219 12.93 -27.25 -11.66
CA PHE A 219 12.26 -26.03 -11.22
C PHE A 219 11.08 -26.36 -10.31
N ILE A 220 10.73 -25.38 -9.47
CA ILE A 220 9.51 -25.46 -8.65
C ILE A 220 8.30 -25.10 -9.53
N LEU A 221 7.26 -25.92 -9.45
CA LEU A 221 5.92 -25.57 -9.91
C LEU A 221 5.02 -25.42 -8.69
N GLN A 222 4.40 -24.25 -8.53
CA GLN A 222 3.52 -23.93 -7.42
C GLN A 222 2.14 -23.49 -7.95
N SER A 223 1.07 -23.87 -7.25
CA SER A 223 -0.28 -23.39 -7.58
C SER A 223 -0.49 -21.94 -7.11
N PRO A 224 -1.47 -21.22 -7.68
CA PRO A 224 -1.96 -19.98 -7.09
C PRO A 224 -2.32 -20.17 -5.62
N ALA A 225 -1.97 -19.19 -4.79
CA ALA A 225 -2.37 -19.18 -3.40
C ALA A 225 -3.89 -19.08 -3.30
N ALA A 226 -4.49 -19.93 -2.48
CA ALA A 226 -5.91 -19.92 -2.16
C ALA A 226 -6.28 -18.71 -1.27
N SER A 227 -6.02 -17.49 -1.73
CA SER A 227 -6.15 -16.25 -0.98
C SER A 227 -7.20 -15.33 -1.62
N PRO A 228 -8.42 -15.25 -1.04
CA PRO A 228 -9.41 -14.25 -1.41
C PRO A 228 -8.85 -12.83 -1.48
N ALA A 229 -7.97 -12.42 -0.55
CA ALA A 229 -7.37 -11.09 -0.55
C ALA A 229 -6.52 -10.85 -1.79
N LEU A 230 -5.60 -11.76 -2.13
CA LEU A 230 -4.71 -11.60 -3.27
C LEU A 230 -5.47 -11.66 -4.61
N VAL A 231 -6.50 -12.51 -4.71
CA VAL A 231 -7.42 -12.50 -5.86
C VAL A 231 -8.19 -11.18 -5.93
N GLY A 232 -8.64 -10.64 -4.80
CA GLY A 232 -9.26 -9.31 -4.71
C GLY A 232 -8.33 -8.19 -5.18
N VAL A 233 -7.06 -8.18 -4.76
CA VAL A 233 -6.05 -7.23 -5.26
C VAL A 233 -5.92 -7.34 -6.77
N GLY A 234 -5.76 -8.57 -7.28
CA GLY A 234 -5.70 -8.84 -8.71
C GLY A 234 -6.88 -8.28 -9.50
N PHE A 235 -8.09 -8.42 -8.95
CA PHE A 235 -9.29 -7.89 -9.54
C PHE A 235 -9.29 -6.36 -9.60
N ILE A 236 -8.86 -5.69 -8.52
CA ILE A 236 -8.80 -4.22 -8.44
C ILE A 236 -7.76 -3.64 -9.40
N VAL A 237 -6.54 -4.19 -9.41
CA VAL A 237 -5.45 -3.70 -10.30
C VAL A 237 -5.66 -4.09 -11.77
N GLY A 238 -6.50 -5.08 -12.02
CA GLY A 238 -6.89 -5.51 -13.35
C GLY A 238 -5.83 -6.34 -14.10
N PRO A 239 -6.14 -6.76 -15.33
CA PRO A 239 -5.34 -7.74 -16.06
C PRO A 239 -3.95 -7.25 -16.45
N ALA A 240 -3.79 -5.98 -16.83
CA ALA A 240 -2.51 -5.47 -17.33
C ALA A 240 -1.42 -5.39 -16.24
N ILE A 241 -1.80 -4.89 -15.05
CA ILE A 241 -0.88 -4.78 -13.90
C ILE A 241 -0.55 -6.17 -13.37
N SER A 242 -1.58 -7.00 -13.15
CA SER A 242 -1.42 -8.35 -12.63
C SER A 242 -0.63 -9.28 -13.58
N SER A 243 -0.80 -9.17 -14.90
CA SER A 243 0.00 -9.93 -15.87
C SER A 243 1.46 -9.51 -15.89
N THR A 244 1.74 -8.21 -15.77
CA THR A 244 3.11 -7.69 -15.73
C THR A 244 3.83 -8.14 -14.46
N LEU A 245 3.15 -8.09 -13.32
CA LEU A 245 3.65 -8.62 -12.06
C LEU A 245 3.94 -10.12 -12.15
N PHE A 246 3.00 -10.90 -12.70
CA PHE A 246 3.16 -12.35 -12.84
C PHE A 246 4.25 -12.74 -13.84
N ALA A 247 4.46 -11.97 -14.92
CA ALA A 247 5.61 -12.16 -15.81
C ALA A 247 6.95 -12.04 -15.06
N GLY A 248 7.03 -11.11 -14.10
CA GLY A 248 8.14 -11.03 -13.16
C GLY A 248 8.32 -12.29 -12.31
N ALA A 249 7.22 -12.85 -11.78
CA ALA A 249 7.28 -14.09 -11.01
C ALA A 249 7.70 -15.29 -11.84
N VAL A 250 7.25 -15.38 -13.10
CA VAL A 250 7.72 -16.39 -14.07
C VAL A 250 9.23 -16.22 -14.30
N MET A 251 9.71 -14.99 -14.47
CA MET A 251 11.14 -14.71 -14.63
C MET A 251 11.94 -15.07 -13.37
N GLY A 252 11.46 -14.73 -12.19
CA GLY A 252 12.13 -15.06 -10.92
C GLY A 252 12.18 -16.57 -10.69
N TRP A 253 11.03 -17.22 -10.69
CA TRP A 253 10.88 -18.62 -10.24
C TRP A 253 11.08 -19.67 -11.32
N LEU A 254 10.72 -19.39 -12.57
CA LEU A 254 10.82 -20.38 -13.66
C LEU A 254 12.03 -20.14 -14.58
N LEU A 255 12.74 -19.02 -14.43
CA LEU A 255 13.98 -18.75 -15.17
C LEU A 255 15.19 -18.58 -14.24
N LEU A 256 15.14 -17.63 -13.30
CA LEU A 256 16.32 -17.28 -12.49
C LEU A 256 16.62 -18.28 -11.37
N VAL A 257 15.62 -18.82 -10.69
CA VAL A 257 15.82 -19.88 -9.68
C VAL A 257 16.43 -21.14 -10.30
N PRO A 258 15.89 -21.71 -11.40
CA PRO A 258 16.51 -22.87 -12.06
C PRO A 258 17.92 -22.58 -12.55
N LEU A 259 18.18 -21.37 -13.06
CA LEU A 259 19.52 -20.94 -13.44
C LEU A 259 20.44 -20.88 -12.21
N GLY A 260 19.96 -20.36 -11.08
CA GLY A 260 20.72 -20.33 -9.82
C GLY A 260 21.03 -21.74 -9.30
N LEU A 261 20.09 -22.69 -9.37
CA LEU A 261 20.36 -24.10 -9.05
C LEU A 261 21.43 -24.68 -9.98
N PHE A 262 21.31 -24.42 -11.27
CA PHE A 262 22.28 -24.86 -12.27
C PHE A 262 23.67 -24.28 -12.00
N LEU A 263 23.77 -23.03 -11.57
CA LEU A 263 25.06 -22.40 -11.22
C LEU A 263 25.62 -22.84 -9.85
N ASN A 264 24.90 -23.66 -9.08
CA ASN A 264 25.33 -24.17 -7.77
C ASN A 264 25.31 -25.72 -7.72
N PRO A 265 26.07 -26.42 -8.58
CA PRO A 265 25.98 -27.88 -8.75
C PRO A 265 26.32 -28.68 -7.49
N GLU A 266 27.24 -28.19 -6.65
CA GLU A 266 27.61 -28.87 -5.40
C GLU A 266 26.47 -28.90 -4.39
N SER A 267 25.77 -27.77 -4.22
CA SER A 267 24.61 -27.66 -3.32
C SER A 267 23.46 -28.54 -3.78
N VAL A 268 23.26 -28.64 -5.11
CA VAL A 268 22.23 -29.50 -5.69
C VAL A 268 22.60 -30.99 -5.53
N ALA A 269 23.88 -31.35 -5.62
CA ALA A 269 24.34 -32.72 -5.40
C ALA A 269 24.11 -33.22 -3.96
N GLN A 270 24.08 -32.29 -2.99
CA GLN A 270 23.78 -32.59 -1.58
C GLN A 270 22.27 -32.75 -1.29
N ALA A 271 21.40 -32.30 -2.20
CA ALA A 271 19.95 -32.44 -2.04
C ALA A 271 19.50 -33.87 -2.32
N SER A 272 19.10 -34.58 -1.27
CA SER A 272 18.75 -36.01 -1.32
C SER A 272 17.36 -36.32 -1.89
N ASP A 273 16.43 -35.36 -1.83
CA ASP A 273 15.04 -35.55 -2.23
C ASP A 273 14.39 -34.27 -2.79
N ALA A 274 13.11 -34.38 -3.19
CA ALA A 274 12.36 -33.25 -3.74
C ALA A 274 12.15 -32.12 -2.73
N SER A 275 12.01 -32.42 -1.42
CA SER A 275 11.86 -31.41 -0.38
C SER A 275 13.14 -30.58 -0.20
N ALA A 276 14.31 -31.22 -0.20
CA ALA A 276 15.60 -30.55 -0.13
C ALA A 276 15.82 -29.65 -1.36
N LEU A 277 15.41 -30.11 -2.55
CA LEU A 277 15.46 -29.30 -3.77
C LEU A 277 14.51 -28.10 -3.71
N ILE A 278 13.32 -28.25 -3.14
CA ILE A 278 12.40 -27.13 -2.91
C ILE A 278 13.03 -26.11 -1.95
N ALA A 279 13.56 -26.57 -0.82
CA ALA A 279 14.22 -25.69 0.15
C ALA A 279 15.42 -24.94 -0.46
N LEU A 280 16.28 -25.64 -1.22
CA LEU A 280 17.41 -25.02 -1.92
C LEU A 280 16.95 -23.99 -2.96
N SER A 281 15.88 -24.28 -3.70
CA SER A 281 15.29 -23.34 -4.65
C SER A 281 14.77 -22.08 -3.95
N THR A 282 14.13 -22.23 -2.79
CA THR A 282 13.70 -21.10 -1.96
C THR A 282 14.89 -20.30 -1.45
N GLU A 283 15.98 -20.95 -1.03
CA GLU A 283 17.21 -20.29 -0.61
C GLU A 283 17.86 -19.50 -1.76
N VAL A 284 17.93 -20.08 -2.96
CA VAL A 284 18.40 -19.39 -4.17
C VAL A 284 17.53 -18.16 -4.46
N TRP A 285 16.21 -18.29 -4.33
CA TRP A 285 15.31 -17.15 -4.51
C TRP A 285 15.57 -16.05 -3.46
N LEU A 286 15.64 -16.41 -2.17
CA LEU A 286 15.86 -15.46 -1.07
C LEU A 286 17.22 -14.75 -1.17
N LYS A 287 18.28 -15.51 -1.45
CA LYS A 287 19.67 -15.02 -1.35
C LYS A 287 20.28 -14.56 -2.67
N GLN A 288 19.74 -14.99 -3.82
CA GLN A 288 20.28 -14.61 -5.13
C GLN A 288 19.29 -13.80 -5.97
N VAL A 289 18.06 -14.31 -6.15
CA VAL A 289 17.07 -13.67 -7.03
C VAL A 289 16.55 -12.37 -6.43
N ARG A 290 16.30 -12.30 -5.11
CA ARG A 290 15.84 -11.06 -4.46
C ARG A 290 16.86 -9.91 -4.54
N PRO A 291 18.16 -10.09 -4.22
CA PRO A 291 19.15 -9.03 -4.44
C PRO A 291 19.27 -8.58 -5.90
N LEU A 292 19.18 -9.52 -6.86
CA LEU A 292 19.14 -9.19 -8.28
C LEU A 292 17.90 -8.37 -8.62
N SER A 293 16.73 -8.81 -8.15
CA SER A 293 15.47 -8.08 -8.30
C SER A 293 15.54 -6.68 -7.72
N VAL A 294 16.21 -6.49 -6.58
CA VAL A 294 16.42 -5.18 -5.97
C VAL A 294 17.28 -4.29 -6.87
N GLY A 295 18.33 -4.84 -7.49
CA GLY A 295 19.07 -4.18 -8.56
C GLY A 295 18.18 -3.69 -9.71
N THR A 296 17.22 -4.52 -10.12
CA THR A 296 16.22 -4.14 -11.13
C THR A 296 15.27 -3.05 -10.62
N MET A 297 14.82 -3.12 -9.37
CA MET A 297 13.96 -2.11 -8.73
C MET A 297 14.65 -0.75 -8.67
N ILE A 298 15.95 -0.67 -8.36
CA ILE A 298 16.68 0.61 -8.27
C ILE A 298 16.61 1.36 -9.60
N VAL A 299 17.03 0.72 -10.69
CA VAL A 299 17.00 1.35 -12.03
C VAL A 299 15.56 1.64 -12.46
N ALA A 300 14.62 0.75 -12.15
CA ALA A 300 13.22 0.97 -12.46
C ALA A 300 12.62 2.16 -11.68
N ALA A 301 13.01 2.38 -10.41
CA ALA A 301 12.59 3.52 -9.62
C ALA A 301 13.10 4.83 -10.21
N PHE A 302 14.40 4.88 -10.56
CA PHE A 302 14.98 6.03 -11.27
C PHE A 302 14.33 6.28 -12.63
N TYR A 303 14.03 5.22 -13.38
CA TYR A 303 13.34 5.34 -14.66
C TYR A 303 11.92 5.89 -14.50
N THR A 304 11.19 5.46 -13.47
CA THR A 304 9.88 6.01 -13.12
C THR A 304 9.99 7.50 -12.79
N LEU A 305 10.94 7.90 -11.95
CA LEU A 305 11.20 9.31 -11.65
C LEU A 305 11.58 10.11 -12.89
N PHE A 306 12.40 9.54 -13.77
CA PHE A 306 12.77 10.16 -15.03
C PHE A 306 11.56 10.34 -15.96
N LYS A 307 10.66 9.35 -16.05
CA LYS A 307 9.40 9.47 -16.81
C LYS A 307 8.51 10.57 -16.25
N LEU A 308 8.48 10.72 -14.93
CA LEU A 308 7.67 11.73 -14.24
C LEU A 308 8.36 13.09 -14.10
N ARG A 309 9.61 13.25 -14.55
CA ARG A 309 10.44 14.45 -14.31
C ARG A 309 9.74 15.77 -14.63
N THR A 310 8.94 15.82 -15.70
CA THR A 310 8.19 17.03 -16.05
C THR A 310 7.15 17.34 -14.97
N SER A 311 6.31 16.35 -14.63
CA SER A 311 5.33 16.47 -13.54
C SER A 311 5.98 16.76 -12.18
N LEU A 312 7.16 16.19 -11.91
CA LEU A 312 7.94 16.47 -10.70
C LEU A 312 8.41 17.93 -10.69
N ILE A 313 9.05 18.41 -11.76
CA ILE A 313 9.55 19.78 -11.88
C ILE A 313 8.40 20.78 -11.76
N GLU A 314 7.27 20.52 -12.40
CA GLU A 314 6.09 21.38 -12.29
C GLU A 314 5.47 21.31 -10.88
N GLY A 315 5.43 20.14 -10.23
CA GLY A 315 4.97 19.97 -8.86
C GLY A 315 5.83 20.77 -7.87
N ILE A 316 7.14 20.72 -8.04
CA ILE A 316 8.12 21.52 -7.28
C ILE A 316 7.92 23.02 -7.56
N GLY A 317 7.81 23.41 -8.83
CA GLY A 317 7.60 24.80 -9.23
C GLY A 317 6.30 25.37 -8.63
N ARG A 318 5.22 24.59 -8.68
CA ARG A 318 3.95 24.93 -8.03
C ARG A 318 4.08 25.05 -6.52
N ALA A 319 4.77 24.12 -5.85
CA ALA A 319 4.98 24.22 -4.40
C ALA A 319 5.60 25.56 -3.99
N PHE A 320 6.60 26.07 -4.74
CA PHE A 320 7.20 27.38 -4.48
C PHE A 320 6.26 28.56 -4.78
N THR A 321 5.49 28.50 -5.88
CA THR A 321 4.51 29.57 -6.19
C THR A 321 3.37 29.60 -5.17
N ASP A 322 2.98 28.43 -4.69
CA ASP A 322 1.84 28.24 -3.80
C ASP A 322 2.15 28.76 -2.40
N ILE A 323 3.38 28.54 -1.91
CA ILE A 323 3.87 29.17 -0.67
C ILE A 323 3.78 30.70 -0.78
N LYS A 324 4.18 31.28 -1.92
CA LYS A 324 4.16 32.74 -2.10
C LYS A 324 2.73 33.27 -2.11
N LYS A 325 1.82 32.60 -2.82
CA LYS A 325 0.39 32.95 -2.86
C LYS A 325 -0.30 32.78 -1.50
N ALA A 326 0.05 31.75 -0.74
CA ALA A 326 -0.50 31.52 0.60
C ALA A 326 -0.20 32.68 1.57
N GLN A 327 0.91 33.39 1.38
CA GLN A 327 1.27 34.59 2.17
C GLN A 327 0.48 35.85 1.77
N GLU A 328 -0.13 35.89 0.58
CA GLU A 328 -0.82 37.07 0.05
C GLU A 328 -2.29 37.20 0.51
N GLY A 329 -2.80 36.25 1.30
CA GLY A 329 -4.01 36.40 2.13
C GLY A 329 -5.30 36.81 1.39
N GLY A 330 -6.11 35.84 0.97
CA GLY A 330 -7.46 36.12 0.45
C GLY A 330 -8.53 36.04 1.54
N ASP A 331 -9.14 37.19 1.88
CA ASP A 331 -10.35 37.33 2.69
C ASP A 331 -11.48 36.46 2.11
N GLY A 332 -11.81 35.36 2.78
CA GLY A 332 -12.90 34.47 2.38
C GLY A 332 -13.74 34.10 3.58
N VAL A 333 -14.91 34.74 3.73
CA VAL A 333 -15.88 34.50 4.81
C VAL A 333 -16.57 33.12 4.69
N SER A 334 -16.32 32.37 3.60
CA SER A 334 -16.93 31.06 3.35
C SER A 334 -16.27 29.94 4.17
N ARG A 335 -17.11 29.08 4.76
CA ARG A 335 -16.68 27.89 5.50
C ARG A 335 -15.89 26.89 4.65
N LEU A 336 -15.96 26.96 3.32
CA LEU A 336 -15.22 26.09 2.41
C LEU A 336 -13.76 26.53 2.21
N ASN A 337 -13.40 27.73 2.65
CA ASN A 337 -12.05 28.29 2.52
C ASN A 337 -11.32 28.41 3.86
N LEU A 338 -11.91 27.91 4.96
CA LEU A 338 -11.32 27.96 6.30
C LEU A 338 -10.38 26.76 6.52
N ASP A 339 -9.08 27.00 6.41
CA ASP A 339 -7.98 26.11 6.85
C ASP A 339 -7.56 26.42 8.29
N LEU A 340 -6.73 25.54 8.88
CA LEU A 340 -5.95 25.90 10.07
C LEU A 340 -4.98 27.06 9.78
N ASP A 341 -4.73 27.88 10.82
CA ASP A 341 -3.89 29.08 10.74
C ASP A 341 -2.45 28.76 10.31
N PHE A 342 -2.01 29.32 9.17
CA PHE A 342 -0.68 29.08 8.60
C PHE A 342 0.47 29.44 9.52
N THR A 343 0.34 30.47 10.37
CA THR A 343 1.39 30.82 11.33
C THR A 343 1.54 29.73 12.38
N LYS A 344 0.41 29.18 12.86
CA LYS A 344 0.42 28.08 13.82
C LYS A 344 0.94 26.80 13.19
N VAL A 345 0.64 26.55 11.91
CA VAL A 345 1.20 25.43 11.13
C VAL A 345 2.72 25.53 11.01
N GLY A 346 3.25 26.71 10.66
CA GLY A 346 4.71 26.92 10.58
C GLY A 346 5.41 26.72 11.92
N VAL A 347 4.81 27.20 13.02
CA VAL A 347 5.31 26.95 14.38
C VAL A 347 5.24 25.46 14.74
N ALA A 348 4.18 24.75 14.34
CA ALA A 348 4.05 23.31 14.59
C ALA A 348 5.11 22.49 13.83
N ILE A 349 5.41 22.83 12.58
CA ILE A 349 6.50 22.20 11.80
C ILE A 349 7.84 22.43 12.50
N ALA A 350 8.14 23.67 12.93
CA ALA A 350 9.36 23.97 13.68
C ALA A 350 9.41 23.20 15.00
N ALA A 351 8.29 23.10 15.73
CA ALA A 351 8.21 22.35 16.97
C ALA A 351 8.43 20.85 16.77
N LEU A 352 7.89 20.25 15.70
CA LEU A 352 8.09 18.83 15.35
C LEU A 352 9.51 18.53 14.84
N SER A 353 10.25 19.53 14.37
CA SER A 353 11.65 19.36 13.96
C SER A 353 12.59 19.06 15.14
N LEU A 354 12.25 19.52 16.35
CA LEU A 354 13.04 19.27 17.56
C LEU A 354 13.04 17.80 18.02
N PRO A 355 11.90 17.12 18.20
CA PRO A 355 11.89 15.69 18.52
C PRO A 355 12.46 14.83 17.38
N LEU A 356 12.33 15.25 16.11
CA LEU A 356 13.03 14.58 14.99
C LEU A 356 14.54 14.66 15.13
N LEU A 357 15.07 15.83 15.47
CA LEU A 357 16.50 15.99 15.71
C LEU A 357 16.97 15.08 16.86
N GLY A 358 16.17 14.98 17.93
CA GLY A 358 16.41 14.03 19.01
C GLY A 358 16.40 12.58 18.54
N LEU A 359 15.42 12.18 17.73
CA LEU A 359 15.29 10.82 17.18
C LEU A 359 16.48 10.47 16.26
N TYR A 360 16.87 11.38 15.36
CA TYR A 360 18.00 11.15 14.46
C TYR A 360 19.34 11.18 15.20
N TRP A 361 19.45 11.93 16.30
CA TRP A 361 20.62 11.87 17.16
C TRP A 361 20.70 10.52 17.88
N PHE A 362 19.56 10.01 18.38
CA PHE A 362 19.47 8.68 18.96
C PHE A 362 19.85 7.57 17.97
N PHE A 363 19.41 7.66 16.71
CA PHE A 363 19.75 6.68 15.67
C PHE A 363 21.20 6.76 15.20
N SER A 364 21.66 7.97 14.85
CA SER A 364 22.97 8.14 14.22
C SER A 364 24.13 8.14 15.19
N GLY A 365 23.88 8.40 16.48
CA GLY A 365 24.92 8.64 17.48
C GLY A 365 25.76 9.89 17.20
N SER A 366 25.37 10.71 16.21
CA SER A 366 26.14 11.83 15.68
C SER A 366 25.28 13.08 15.61
N LEU A 367 25.61 14.10 16.39
CA LEU A 367 24.86 15.37 16.35
C LEU A 367 24.94 16.05 14.96
N PRO A 368 26.11 16.12 14.28
CA PRO A 368 26.17 16.61 12.90
C PRO A 368 25.28 15.81 11.94
N GLY A 369 25.26 14.48 12.07
CA GLY A 369 24.38 13.62 11.26
C GLY A 369 22.91 13.88 11.54
N ALA A 370 22.53 14.03 12.80
CA ALA A 370 21.16 14.33 13.19
C ALA A 370 20.65 15.67 12.65
N VAL A 371 21.48 16.73 12.74
CA VAL A 371 21.15 18.05 12.17
C VAL A 371 20.98 17.95 10.66
N LEU A 372 21.92 17.29 9.97
CA LEU A 372 21.85 17.07 8.54
C LEU A 372 20.56 16.34 8.13
N LEU A 373 20.25 15.21 8.78
CA LEU A 373 19.03 14.43 8.50
C LEU A 373 17.74 15.23 8.79
N THR A 374 17.75 16.07 9.82
CA THR A 374 16.62 16.96 10.15
C THR A 374 16.41 18.00 9.05
N LEU A 375 17.49 18.61 8.56
CA LEU A 375 17.43 19.56 7.44
C LEU A 375 16.95 18.87 6.15
N VAL A 376 17.47 17.67 5.86
CA VAL A 376 17.03 16.85 4.73
C VAL A 376 15.53 16.53 4.85
N MET A 377 15.06 16.13 6.02
CA MET A 377 13.64 15.85 6.28
C MET A 377 12.76 17.08 6.03
N VAL A 378 13.09 18.23 6.64
CA VAL A 378 12.23 19.42 6.54
C VAL A 378 12.19 19.94 5.09
N THR A 379 13.32 19.89 4.39
CA THR A 379 13.41 20.39 3.01
C THR A 379 12.85 19.41 1.98
N LEU A 380 13.39 18.18 1.93
CA LEU A 380 12.96 17.18 0.95
C LEU A 380 11.62 16.55 1.32
N GLY A 381 11.30 16.41 2.61
CA GLY A 381 10.01 15.91 3.06
C GLY A 381 8.87 16.84 2.66
N PHE A 382 9.03 18.16 2.83
CA PHE A 382 8.06 19.13 2.31
C PHE A 382 7.95 19.05 0.79
N LEU A 383 9.10 19.06 0.09
CA LEU A 383 9.15 19.01 -1.37
C LEU A 383 8.46 17.76 -1.93
N PHE A 384 8.75 16.59 -1.36
CA PHE A 384 8.19 15.32 -1.82
C PHE A 384 6.76 15.09 -1.36
N ALA A 385 6.34 15.65 -0.22
CA ALA A 385 4.92 15.72 0.14
C ALA A 385 4.12 16.54 -0.90
N ALA A 386 4.63 17.71 -1.30
CA ALA A 386 4.01 18.56 -2.32
C ALA A 386 3.93 17.86 -3.68
N VAL A 387 5.02 17.20 -4.08
CA VAL A 387 5.09 16.42 -5.32
C VAL A 387 4.15 15.22 -5.29
N ALA A 388 4.12 14.47 -4.19
CA ALA A 388 3.22 13.34 -4.01
C ALA A 388 1.76 13.81 -4.15
N ALA A 389 1.39 14.88 -3.47
CA ALA A 389 0.07 15.48 -3.56
C ALA A 389 -0.31 15.89 -5.00
N TYR A 390 0.61 16.57 -5.71
CA TYR A 390 0.39 16.92 -7.12
C TYR A 390 0.17 15.70 -8.02
N LEU A 391 1.03 14.67 -7.90
CA LEU A 391 0.92 13.45 -8.70
C LEU A 391 -0.36 12.69 -8.43
N VAL A 392 -0.78 12.68 -7.16
CA VAL A 392 -2.05 12.09 -6.75
C VAL A 392 -3.23 12.85 -7.36
N GLY A 393 -3.19 14.18 -7.42
CA GLY A 393 -4.20 14.98 -8.11
C GLY A 393 -4.34 14.64 -9.60
N LEU A 394 -3.25 14.20 -10.26
CA LEU A 394 -3.25 13.78 -11.66
C LEU A 394 -3.66 12.31 -11.88
N LEU A 395 -3.13 11.40 -11.06
CA LEU A 395 -3.10 9.95 -11.32
C LEU A 395 -3.93 9.11 -10.33
N GLY A 396 -4.33 9.68 -9.19
CA GLY A 396 -4.91 8.95 -8.05
C GLY A 396 -3.86 8.53 -7.00
N SER A 397 -4.32 8.21 -5.79
CA SER A 397 -3.48 7.75 -4.67
C SER A 397 -2.81 6.41 -4.98
N SER A 398 -3.52 5.50 -5.65
CA SER A 398 -3.06 4.14 -5.95
C SER A 398 -1.87 4.10 -6.93
N ASN A 399 -1.68 5.16 -7.71
CA ASN A 399 -0.61 5.28 -8.70
C ASN A 399 0.51 6.24 -8.25
N ASN A 400 0.46 6.72 -7.01
CA ASN A 400 1.46 7.64 -6.47
C ASN A 400 2.83 6.93 -6.33
N PRO A 401 3.92 7.43 -6.94
CA PRO A 401 5.24 6.81 -6.85
C PRO A 401 5.93 7.11 -5.50
N ILE A 402 5.24 6.89 -4.37
CA ILE A 402 5.74 7.15 -3.01
C ILE A 402 7.07 6.42 -2.77
N SER A 403 7.18 5.18 -3.23
CA SER A 403 8.40 4.38 -3.09
C SER A 403 9.60 5.00 -3.82
N GLY A 404 9.40 5.58 -5.02
CA GLY A 404 10.46 6.26 -5.76
C GLY A 404 10.90 7.58 -5.12
N LEU A 405 9.95 8.37 -4.62
CA LEU A 405 10.24 9.61 -3.89
C LEU A 405 11.00 9.31 -2.60
N THR A 406 10.56 8.31 -1.85
CA THR A 406 11.20 7.87 -0.60
C THR A 406 12.61 7.35 -0.85
N LEU A 407 12.80 6.53 -1.89
CA LEU A 407 14.11 6.03 -2.28
C LEU A 407 15.06 7.19 -2.60
N SER A 408 14.58 8.24 -3.27
CA SER A 408 15.40 9.43 -3.57
C SER A 408 15.89 10.11 -2.29
N THR A 409 15.02 10.29 -1.30
CA THR A 409 15.41 10.82 0.01
C THR A 409 16.43 9.92 0.69
N LEU A 410 16.18 8.61 0.70
CA LEU A 410 17.08 7.63 1.30
C LEU A 410 18.48 7.74 0.68
N LEU A 411 18.59 7.78 -0.64
CA LEU A 411 19.86 7.86 -1.35
C LEU A 411 20.60 9.19 -1.10
N ILE A 412 19.88 10.31 -1.14
CA ILE A 412 20.46 11.62 -0.83
C ILE A 412 20.97 11.64 0.62
N ALA A 413 20.16 11.18 1.57
CA ALA A 413 20.54 11.08 2.97
C ALA A 413 21.75 10.14 3.17
N ALA A 414 21.76 8.98 2.52
CA ALA A 414 22.86 8.01 2.58
C ALA A 414 24.18 8.62 2.12
N VAL A 415 24.20 9.25 0.94
CA VAL A 415 25.40 9.86 0.37
C VAL A 415 25.90 11.01 1.25
N LEU A 416 25.00 11.86 1.76
CA LEU A 416 25.39 12.97 2.63
C LEU A 416 25.94 12.46 3.97
N MET A 417 25.33 11.43 4.57
CA MET A 417 25.79 10.81 5.81
C MET A 417 27.16 10.17 5.66
N VAL A 418 27.38 9.41 4.58
CA VAL A 418 28.71 8.86 4.25
C VAL A 418 29.73 9.98 4.02
N GLY A 419 29.32 11.06 3.34
CA GLY A 419 30.18 12.22 3.06
C GLY A 419 30.67 12.96 4.32
N ILE A 420 29.90 12.95 5.41
CA ILE A 420 30.30 13.50 6.71
C ILE A 420 30.93 12.44 7.65
N GLY A 421 31.15 11.22 7.16
CA GLY A 421 31.80 10.13 7.90
C GLY A 421 30.88 9.36 8.86
N VAL A 422 29.56 9.53 8.79
CA VAL A 422 28.60 8.75 9.59
C VAL A 422 28.18 7.50 8.79
N THR A 423 28.85 6.38 9.07
CA THR A 423 28.67 5.09 8.40
C THR A 423 28.27 3.98 9.37
N GLY A 424 28.11 2.75 8.88
CA GLY A 424 27.80 1.58 9.71
C GLY A 424 26.36 1.60 10.27
N PRO A 425 26.10 0.84 11.35
CA PRO A 425 24.74 0.65 11.87
C PRO A 425 24.01 1.95 12.23
N GLY A 426 24.71 2.91 12.87
CA GLY A 426 24.12 4.22 13.20
C GLY A 426 23.74 5.04 11.97
N GLY A 427 24.57 5.01 10.93
CA GLY A 427 24.25 5.65 9.64
C GLY A 427 23.04 5.00 8.97
N ILE A 428 22.96 3.66 8.96
CA ILE A 428 21.81 2.91 8.42
C ILE A 428 20.53 3.29 9.17
N LEU A 429 20.55 3.28 10.51
CA LEU A 429 19.43 3.69 11.36
C LEU A 429 18.97 5.11 11.03
N GLY A 430 19.89 6.06 10.91
CA GLY A 430 19.57 7.46 10.60
C GLY A 430 18.92 7.63 9.22
N VAL A 431 19.47 6.96 8.20
CA VAL A 431 19.01 7.07 6.82
C VAL A 431 17.66 6.38 6.60
N LEU A 432 17.46 5.20 7.21
CA LEU A 432 16.14 4.55 7.23
C LEU A 432 15.12 5.37 8.04
N GLY A 433 15.57 6.03 9.11
CA GLY A 433 14.75 6.93 9.91
C GLY A 433 14.18 8.09 9.09
N VAL A 434 15.04 8.82 8.37
CA VAL A 434 14.58 9.93 7.53
C VAL A 434 13.73 9.45 6.36
N ALA A 435 14.08 8.31 5.76
CA ALA A 435 13.26 7.70 4.72
C ALA A 435 11.86 7.38 5.25
N GLY A 436 11.74 6.81 6.44
CA GLY A 436 10.45 6.49 7.06
C GLY A 436 9.58 7.71 7.34
N VAL A 437 10.16 8.78 7.87
CA VAL A 437 9.42 10.02 8.15
C VAL A 437 8.97 10.68 6.85
N VAL A 438 9.82 10.75 5.82
CA VAL A 438 9.43 11.28 4.49
C VAL A 438 8.36 10.39 3.84
N CYS A 439 8.48 9.06 3.94
CA CYS A 439 7.52 8.14 3.35
C CYS A 439 6.12 8.32 3.96
N CYS A 440 6.04 8.40 5.29
CA CYS A 440 4.78 8.67 6.00
C CYS A 440 4.22 10.06 5.64
N ALA A 441 5.09 11.08 5.57
CA ALA A 441 4.68 12.43 5.19
C ALA A 441 4.13 12.48 3.76
N ALA A 442 4.80 11.86 2.80
CA ALA A 442 4.38 11.82 1.39
C ALA A 442 3.10 10.99 1.18
N GLY A 443 2.95 9.88 1.92
CA GLY A 443 1.74 9.05 1.91
C GLY A 443 0.52 9.83 2.40
N ILE A 444 0.62 10.38 3.62
CA ILE A 444 -0.44 11.20 4.21
C ILE A 444 -0.74 12.44 3.36
N ALA A 445 0.30 13.10 2.84
CA ALA A 445 0.11 14.28 2.01
C ALA A 445 -0.70 13.99 0.73
N GLY A 446 -0.43 12.85 0.08
CA GLY A 446 -1.18 12.42 -1.10
C GLY A 446 -2.64 12.11 -0.78
N ASP A 447 -2.87 11.32 0.28
CA ASP A 447 -4.20 10.89 0.70
C ASP A 447 -5.07 12.07 1.16
N MET A 448 -4.52 12.92 2.03
CA MET A 448 -5.18 14.14 2.51
C MET A 448 -5.64 15.03 1.36
N LEU A 449 -4.83 15.17 0.30
CA LEU A 449 -5.22 15.99 -0.84
C LEU A 449 -6.43 15.38 -1.59
N GLN A 450 -6.50 14.05 -1.72
CA GLN A 450 -7.70 13.39 -2.27
C GLN A 450 -8.90 13.64 -1.36
N ASP A 451 -8.74 13.44 -0.06
CA ASP A 451 -9.82 13.61 0.88
C ASP A 451 -10.38 15.03 0.90
N LEU A 452 -9.51 16.03 0.93
CA LEU A 452 -9.90 17.44 0.86
C LEU A 452 -10.59 17.77 -0.46
N LYS A 453 -10.22 17.13 -1.58
CA LYS A 453 -10.95 17.30 -2.83
C LYS A 453 -12.33 16.65 -2.78
N VAL A 454 -12.49 15.47 -2.19
CA VAL A 454 -13.83 14.90 -1.97
C VAL A 454 -14.67 15.81 -1.07
N GLY A 455 -14.06 16.33 0.01
CA GLY A 455 -14.68 17.31 0.90
C GLY A 455 -15.12 18.56 0.14
N HIS A 456 -14.28 19.09 -0.74
CA HIS A 456 -14.63 20.21 -1.62
C HIS A 456 -15.81 19.89 -2.54
N ILE A 457 -15.86 18.69 -3.13
CA ILE A 457 -16.97 18.26 -3.99
C ILE A 457 -18.29 18.14 -3.20
N LEU A 458 -18.21 17.56 -1.99
CA LEU A 458 -19.39 17.32 -1.15
C LEU A 458 -19.84 18.56 -0.36
N GLY A 459 -18.99 19.57 -0.18
CA GLY A 459 -19.27 20.76 0.63
C GLY A 459 -18.89 20.61 2.10
N GLY A 460 -17.81 19.88 2.41
CA GLY A 460 -17.22 19.76 3.74
C GLY A 460 -16.34 20.95 4.11
N THR A 461 -16.26 21.28 5.39
CA THR A 461 -15.40 22.35 5.93
C THR A 461 -13.97 21.84 6.16
N PRO A 462 -12.96 22.39 5.48
CA PRO A 462 -11.62 21.80 5.45
C PRO A 462 -10.89 21.70 6.81
N TRP A 463 -10.88 22.74 7.65
CA TRP A 463 -10.22 22.64 8.96
C TRP A 463 -10.77 21.51 9.85
N LYS A 464 -12.05 21.14 9.67
CA LYS A 464 -12.65 20.01 10.40
C LYS A 464 -12.07 18.67 9.93
N MET A 465 -11.82 18.55 8.63
CA MET A 465 -11.19 17.39 8.01
C MET A 465 -9.73 17.29 8.41
N GLU A 466 -9.00 18.40 8.41
CA GLU A 466 -7.62 18.50 8.89
C GLU A 466 -7.50 18.02 10.35
N VAL A 467 -8.41 18.45 11.23
CA VAL A 467 -8.45 17.97 12.63
C VAL A 467 -8.77 16.48 12.70
N GLY A 468 -9.71 15.99 11.88
CA GLY A 468 -10.02 14.56 11.78
C GLY A 468 -8.79 13.74 11.42
N GLU A 469 -8.00 14.20 10.44
CA GLU A 469 -6.77 13.54 10.04
C GLU A 469 -5.67 13.60 11.09
N ILE A 470 -5.47 14.74 11.77
CA ILE A 470 -4.51 14.83 12.89
C ILE A 470 -4.85 13.80 13.96
N ILE A 471 -6.13 13.70 14.35
CA ILE A 471 -6.60 12.70 15.32
C ILE A 471 -6.36 11.29 14.79
N GLY A 472 -6.70 11.04 13.53
CA GLY A 472 -6.45 9.78 12.83
C GLY A 472 -4.99 9.38 12.90
N VAL A 473 -4.06 10.29 12.55
CA VAL A 473 -2.61 10.04 12.52
C VAL A 473 -2.09 9.73 13.91
N VAL A 474 -2.46 10.54 14.91
CA VAL A 474 -2.00 10.35 16.29
C VAL A 474 -2.40 8.97 16.81
N ILE A 475 -3.66 8.59 16.63
CA ILE A 475 -4.16 7.31 17.14
C ILE A 475 -3.62 6.15 16.30
N ALA A 476 -3.60 6.28 14.97
CA ALA A 476 -3.06 5.26 14.07
C ALA A 476 -1.58 4.98 14.34
N ALA A 477 -0.74 6.01 14.54
CA ALA A 477 0.68 5.84 14.85
C ALA A 477 0.92 5.13 16.20
N LEU A 478 0.03 5.33 17.18
CA LEU A 478 0.08 4.66 18.47
C LEU A 478 -0.40 3.20 18.40
N VAL A 479 -1.37 2.89 17.54
CA VAL A 479 -2.03 1.58 17.54
C VAL A 479 -1.48 0.64 16.47
N LEU A 480 -1.21 1.12 15.25
CA LEU A 480 -0.92 0.27 14.09
C LEU A 480 0.45 -0.42 14.14
N ILE A 481 1.35 0.02 15.03
CA ILE A 481 2.59 -0.71 15.32
C ILE A 481 2.32 -2.06 15.98
N TRP A 482 1.27 -2.21 16.80
CA TRP A 482 0.97 -3.48 17.46
C TRP A 482 0.66 -4.62 16.48
N PRO A 483 -0.23 -4.44 15.48
CA PRO A 483 -0.39 -5.40 14.40
C PRO A 483 0.93 -5.73 13.68
N MET A 484 1.78 -4.73 13.42
CA MET A 484 3.08 -4.95 12.75
C MET A 484 4.01 -5.82 13.59
N ILE A 485 4.16 -5.53 14.89
CA ILE A 485 4.93 -6.36 15.83
C ILE A 485 4.34 -7.78 15.89
N ALA A 486 3.02 -7.90 15.94
CA ALA A 486 2.36 -9.19 15.99
C ALA A 486 2.65 -10.03 14.74
N MET A 487 2.59 -9.41 13.57
CA MET A 487 2.91 -10.07 12.31
C MET A 487 4.39 -10.43 12.19
N ASP A 488 5.29 -9.58 12.65
CA ASP A 488 6.73 -9.86 12.64
C ASP A 488 7.06 -11.09 13.49
N ARG A 489 6.52 -11.16 14.72
CA ARG A 489 6.77 -12.28 15.62
C ARG A 489 6.16 -13.62 15.18
N VAL A 490 5.13 -13.59 14.33
CA VAL A 490 4.37 -14.79 13.93
C VAL A 490 4.69 -15.25 12.51
N TYR A 491 4.86 -14.30 11.58
CA TYR A 491 5.09 -14.58 10.16
C TYR A 491 6.50 -14.22 9.68
N GLU A 492 7.29 -13.53 10.51
CA GLU A 492 8.68 -13.10 10.26
C GLU A 492 8.85 -12.17 9.05
N ILE A 493 9.16 -10.90 9.29
CA ILE A 493 9.42 -9.94 8.22
C ILE A 493 10.62 -10.36 7.37
N GLY A 494 10.45 -10.34 6.05
CA GLY A 494 11.47 -10.75 5.09
C GLY A 494 11.40 -12.24 4.74
N SER A 495 10.54 -13.04 5.39
CA SER A 495 10.34 -14.45 5.08
C SER A 495 9.63 -14.67 3.74
N ALA A 496 9.31 -15.93 3.41
CA ALA A 496 8.42 -16.23 2.28
C ALA A 496 6.95 -15.90 2.58
N GLU A 497 6.54 -15.89 3.84
CA GLU A 497 5.17 -15.59 4.26
C GLU A 497 4.90 -14.08 4.33
N LEU A 498 5.90 -13.30 4.78
CA LEU A 498 5.83 -11.84 4.91
C LEU A 498 7.04 -11.15 4.23
N PRO A 499 7.15 -11.19 2.90
CA PRO A 499 8.35 -10.79 2.14
C PRO A 499 8.77 -9.33 2.26
N ALA A 500 7.83 -8.40 2.45
CA ALA A 500 8.06 -6.96 2.57
C ALA A 500 8.99 -6.36 1.47
N PRO A 501 8.63 -6.48 0.17
CA PRO A 501 9.52 -6.12 -0.94
C PRO A 501 10.02 -4.68 -0.93
N GLN A 502 9.15 -3.73 -0.59
CA GLN A 502 9.51 -2.30 -0.58
C GLN A 502 10.53 -2.01 0.53
N ALA A 503 10.34 -2.59 1.72
CA ALA A 503 11.30 -2.50 2.80
C ALA A 503 12.61 -3.22 2.48
N GLY A 504 12.57 -4.36 1.79
CA GLY A 504 13.76 -5.06 1.31
C GLY A 504 14.63 -4.21 0.38
N LEU A 505 14.01 -3.45 -0.53
CA LEU A 505 14.70 -2.46 -1.37
C LEU A 505 15.38 -1.38 -0.51
N MET A 506 14.66 -0.80 0.47
CA MET A 506 15.21 0.24 1.34
C MET A 506 16.36 -0.29 2.21
N ALA A 507 16.22 -1.49 2.78
CA ALA A 507 17.23 -2.14 3.61
C ALA A 507 18.54 -2.36 2.83
N LEU A 508 18.45 -2.95 1.64
CA LEU A 508 19.61 -3.22 0.79
C LEU A 508 20.30 -1.93 0.33
N MET A 509 19.55 -0.84 0.13
CA MET A 509 20.15 0.45 -0.24
C MET A 509 20.86 1.13 0.92
N ALA A 510 20.26 1.11 2.11
CA ALA A 510 20.91 1.64 3.30
C ALA A 510 22.16 0.82 3.64
N GLN A 511 22.08 -0.51 3.63
CA GLN A 511 23.24 -1.39 3.86
C GLN A 511 24.33 -1.21 2.81
N GLY A 512 23.98 -1.18 1.53
CA GLY A 512 24.97 -1.11 0.46
C GLY A 512 25.73 0.20 0.43
N ILE A 513 25.07 1.33 0.67
CA ILE A 513 25.69 2.66 0.60
C ILE A 513 26.36 3.04 1.92
N VAL A 514 25.70 2.80 3.04
CA VAL A 514 26.14 3.27 4.36
C VAL A 514 26.90 2.19 5.14
N GLY A 515 26.52 0.92 4.97
CA GLY A 515 27.16 -0.23 5.60
C GLY A 515 28.34 -0.81 4.81
N GLY A 516 28.38 -0.62 3.48
CA GLY A 516 29.46 -1.10 2.61
C GLY A 516 29.40 -2.58 2.25
N GLU A 517 28.40 -3.32 2.72
CA GLU A 517 28.21 -4.75 2.43
C GLU A 517 27.02 -4.93 1.49
N MET A 518 27.30 -5.35 0.24
CA MET A 518 26.25 -5.67 -0.74
C MET A 518 26.73 -6.74 -1.72
N ALA A 519 25.82 -7.63 -2.13
CA ALA A 519 26.05 -8.56 -3.23
C ALA A 519 26.03 -7.83 -4.59
N TRP A 520 26.96 -6.89 -4.78
CA TRP A 520 27.07 -6.01 -5.95
C TRP A 520 26.99 -6.75 -7.29
N PRO A 521 27.60 -7.95 -7.48
CA PRO A 521 27.44 -8.67 -8.75
C PRO A 521 25.98 -8.97 -9.11
N LEU A 522 25.15 -9.37 -8.13
CA LEU A 522 23.74 -9.65 -8.36
C LEU A 522 22.96 -8.36 -8.64
N VAL A 523 23.24 -7.31 -7.86
CA VAL A 523 22.60 -6.00 -8.00
C VAL A 523 22.87 -5.41 -9.37
N VAL A 524 24.14 -5.37 -9.80
CA VAL A 524 24.55 -4.88 -11.12
C VAL A 524 23.92 -5.72 -12.24
N THR A 525 23.84 -7.04 -12.08
CA THR A 525 23.12 -7.90 -13.02
C THR A 525 21.63 -7.50 -13.12
N GLY A 526 21.00 -7.22 -11.98
CA GLY A 526 19.65 -6.69 -11.90
C GLY A 526 19.47 -5.33 -12.58
N MET A 527 20.43 -4.43 -12.41
CA MET A 527 20.47 -3.12 -13.09
C MET A 527 20.54 -3.30 -14.61
N ALA A 528 21.39 -4.21 -15.09
CA ALA A 528 21.49 -4.54 -16.51
C ALA A 528 20.18 -5.13 -17.06
N LEU A 529 19.52 -6.01 -16.30
CA LEU A 529 18.19 -6.53 -16.65
C LEU A 529 17.16 -5.40 -16.77
N ALA A 530 17.13 -4.45 -15.82
CA ALA A 530 16.24 -3.30 -15.89
C ALA A 530 16.49 -2.43 -17.14
N LEU A 531 17.76 -2.19 -17.49
CA LEU A 531 18.10 -1.49 -18.73
C LEU A 531 17.56 -2.25 -19.95
N GLY A 532 17.74 -3.57 -20.00
CA GLY A 532 17.15 -4.41 -21.05
C GLY A 532 15.63 -4.27 -21.14
N LEU A 533 14.93 -4.32 -20.00
CA LEU A 533 13.47 -4.13 -19.92
C LEU A 533 13.03 -2.74 -20.41
N ILE A 534 13.80 -1.71 -20.11
CA ILE A 534 13.54 -0.33 -20.57
C ILE A 534 13.73 -0.23 -22.09
N LEU A 535 14.79 -0.83 -22.64
CA LEU A 535 15.10 -0.79 -24.06
C LEU A 535 14.04 -1.50 -24.92
N ILE A 536 13.43 -2.57 -24.41
CA ILE A 536 12.31 -3.25 -25.08
C ILE A 536 10.94 -2.59 -24.81
N ASN A 537 10.92 -1.43 -24.15
CA ASN A 537 9.71 -0.70 -23.75
C ASN A 537 8.70 -1.58 -22.98
N SER A 538 9.22 -2.36 -22.02
CA SER A 538 8.39 -3.16 -21.12
C SER A 538 7.38 -2.28 -20.35
N PRO A 539 6.14 -2.74 -20.10
CA PRO A 539 5.09 -1.91 -19.50
C PRO A 539 5.49 -1.26 -18.17
N SER A 540 6.08 -2.05 -17.26
CA SER A 540 6.59 -1.56 -15.98
C SER A 540 7.75 -2.44 -15.49
N PRO A 541 9.01 -1.99 -15.67
CA PRO A 541 10.18 -2.67 -15.11
C PRO A 541 10.10 -2.84 -13.59
N MET A 542 9.45 -1.91 -12.89
CA MET A 542 9.24 -1.97 -11.44
C MET A 542 8.36 -3.15 -11.05
N LEU A 543 7.20 -3.32 -11.71
CA LEU A 543 6.29 -4.42 -11.41
C LEU A 543 6.90 -5.78 -11.75
N ILE A 544 7.70 -5.87 -12.82
CA ILE A 544 8.44 -7.10 -13.14
C ILE A 544 9.42 -7.44 -12.02
N ALA A 545 10.18 -6.44 -11.53
CA ALA A 545 11.08 -6.64 -10.41
C ALA A 545 10.33 -7.07 -9.15
N VAL A 546 9.25 -6.38 -8.76
CA VAL A 546 8.40 -6.80 -7.63
C VAL A 546 7.89 -8.24 -7.81
N GLY A 547 7.54 -8.64 -9.03
CA GLY A 547 7.15 -10.01 -9.35
C GLY A 547 8.26 -11.04 -9.13
N MET A 548 9.50 -10.71 -9.50
CA MET A 548 10.67 -11.54 -9.26
C MET A 548 10.97 -11.67 -7.75
N TYR A 549 10.72 -10.60 -7.00
CA TYR A 549 10.94 -10.56 -5.55
C TYR A 549 9.92 -11.38 -4.76
N LEU A 550 8.65 -11.41 -5.20
CA LEU A 550 7.54 -12.01 -4.46
C LEU A 550 7.42 -13.53 -4.66
N PRO A 551 6.77 -14.24 -3.71
CA PRO A 551 6.45 -15.66 -3.87
C PRO A 551 5.60 -15.93 -5.11
N PHE A 552 5.85 -17.07 -5.79
CA PHE A 552 5.09 -17.47 -6.97
C PHE A 552 3.60 -17.65 -6.67
N GLY A 553 3.26 -18.34 -5.57
CA GLY A 553 1.86 -18.54 -5.17
C GLY A 553 1.09 -17.22 -4.98
N SER A 554 1.73 -16.19 -4.41
CA SER A 554 1.09 -14.90 -4.16
C SER A 554 0.84 -14.13 -5.47
N THR A 555 1.86 -14.04 -6.33
CA THR A 555 1.79 -13.32 -7.60
C THR A 555 0.86 -13.99 -8.61
N SER A 556 0.81 -15.32 -8.64
CA SER A 556 -0.13 -16.07 -9.47
C SER A 556 -1.58 -15.95 -8.98
N ALA A 557 -1.84 -15.83 -7.67
CA ALA A 557 -3.18 -15.51 -7.15
C ALA A 557 -3.66 -14.12 -7.58
N ILE A 558 -2.77 -13.12 -7.55
CA ILE A 558 -3.05 -11.77 -8.08
C ILE A 558 -3.36 -11.84 -9.58
N PHE A 559 -2.62 -12.64 -10.35
CA PHE A 559 -2.90 -12.87 -11.77
C PHE A 559 -4.29 -13.49 -12.01
N VAL A 560 -4.69 -14.49 -11.21
CA VAL A 560 -6.03 -15.09 -11.28
C VAL A 560 -7.12 -14.03 -11.06
N GLY A 561 -6.94 -13.14 -10.09
CA GLY A 561 -7.84 -12.00 -9.87
C GLY A 561 -7.96 -11.07 -11.08
N GLY A 562 -6.84 -10.74 -11.72
CA GLY A 562 -6.82 -9.94 -12.94
C GLY A 562 -7.51 -10.62 -14.12
N LEU A 563 -7.39 -11.95 -14.22
CA LEU A 563 -8.15 -12.76 -15.18
C LEU A 563 -9.65 -12.66 -14.94
N MET A 564 -10.10 -12.70 -13.68
CA MET A 564 -11.52 -12.54 -13.33
C MET A 564 -12.03 -11.14 -13.71
N ALA A 565 -11.25 -10.08 -13.46
CA ALA A 565 -11.59 -8.73 -13.88
C ALA A 565 -11.69 -8.62 -15.42
N TRP A 566 -10.77 -9.24 -16.15
CA TRP A 566 -10.85 -9.32 -17.62
C TRP A 566 -12.08 -10.08 -18.10
N MET A 567 -12.44 -11.20 -17.46
CA MET A 567 -13.64 -11.97 -17.80
C MET A 567 -14.93 -11.16 -17.57
N LEU A 568 -15.02 -10.41 -16.47
CA LEU A 568 -16.13 -9.49 -16.21
C LEU A 568 -16.24 -8.44 -17.32
N SER A 569 -15.16 -7.71 -17.57
CA SER A 569 -15.11 -6.65 -18.59
C SER A 569 -15.49 -7.19 -19.98
N ARG A 570 -14.90 -8.32 -20.38
CA ARG A 570 -15.22 -8.97 -21.65
C ARG A 570 -16.69 -9.37 -21.75
N SER A 571 -17.28 -9.87 -20.66
CA SER A 571 -18.69 -10.25 -20.63
C SER A 571 -19.62 -9.05 -20.77
N LEU A 572 -19.32 -7.93 -20.08
CA LEU A 572 -20.09 -6.69 -20.18
C LEU A 572 -20.02 -6.09 -21.59
N THR A 573 -18.82 -6.07 -22.19
CA THR A 573 -18.64 -5.61 -23.58
C THR A 573 -19.39 -6.49 -24.58
N ALA A 574 -19.30 -7.81 -24.43
CA ALA A 574 -20.01 -8.75 -25.31
C ALA A 574 -21.53 -8.61 -25.26
N ARG A 575 -22.07 -8.11 -24.14
CA ARG A 575 -23.51 -7.85 -23.95
C ARG A 575 -23.95 -6.44 -24.37
N GLY A 576 -23.04 -5.56 -24.77
CA GLY A 576 -23.36 -4.19 -25.19
C GLY A 576 -24.00 -3.34 -24.09
N VAL A 577 -23.60 -3.54 -22.83
CA VAL A 577 -24.18 -2.87 -21.66
C VAL A 577 -23.78 -1.39 -21.63
N ASP A 578 -24.69 -0.51 -21.19
CA ASP A 578 -24.43 0.93 -21.06
C ASP A 578 -23.35 1.26 -20.00
N LYS A 579 -22.69 2.41 -20.15
CA LYS A 579 -21.62 2.89 -19.27
C LYS A 579 -22.02 2.94 -17.80
N ALA A 580 -23.25 3.35 -17.48
CA ALA A 580 -23.72 3.42 -16.10
C ALA A 580 -23.78 2.03 -15.44
N ALA A 581 -24.21 1.02 -16.19
CA ALA A 581 -24.28 -0.35 -15.72
C ALA A 581 -22.88 -1.01 -15.65
N VAL A 582 -21.95 -0.65 -16.55
CA VAL A 582 -20.53 -1.03 -16.43
C VAL A 582 -19.93 -0.48 -15.14
N THR A 583 -20.10 0.82 -14.86
CA THR A 583 -19.61 1.44 -13.62
C THR A 583 -20.16 0.76 -12.38
N ARG A 584 -21.45 0.39 -12.38
CA ARG A 584 -22.08 -0.31 -11.25
C ARG A 584 -21.51 -1.71 -11.03
N ALA A 585 -21.30 -2.47 -12.11
CA ALA A 585 -20.67 -3.78 -12.04
C ALA A 585 -19.24 -3.68 -11.49
N THR A 586 -18.44 -2.75 -12.04
CA THR A 586 -17.07 -2.51 -11.59
C THR A 586 -17.03 -2.12 -10.12
N ASN A 587 -17.87 -1.17 -9.69
CA ASN A 587 -17.96 -0.76 -8.29
C ASN A 587 -18.34 -1.94 -7.38
N THR A 588 -19.30 -2.78 -7.80
CA THR A 588 -19.68 -4.00 -7.04
C THR A 588 -18.49 -4.95 -6.88
N GLY A 589 -17.72 -5.18 -7.95
CA GLY A 589 -16.51 -6.00 -7.91
C GLY A 589 -15.41 -5.43 -7.02
N VAL A 590 -15.22 -4.10 -7.03
CA VAL A 590 -14.28 -3.39 -6.15
C VAL A 590 -14.70 -3.51 -4.68
N LEU A 591 -15.99 -3.40 -4.37
CA LEU A 591 -16.52 -3.55 -3.01
C LEU A 591 -16.34 -4.98 -2.47
N LEU A 592 -16.62 -6.00 -3.31
CA LEU A 592 -16.36 -7.39 -2.95
C LEU A 592 -14.86 -7.66 -2.73
N SER A 593 -14.02 -7.16 -3.62
CA SER A 593 -12.56 -7.29 -3.51
C SER A 593 -12.02 -6.61 -2.25
N SER A 594 -12.52 -5.42 -1.91
CA SER A 594 -12.18 -4.70 -0.68
C SER A 594 -12.60 -5.48 0.56
N GLY A 595 -13.78 -6.10 0.54
CA GLY A 595 -14.24 -7.00 1.59
C GLY A 595 -13.33 -8.22 1.74
N PHE A 596 -12.91 -8.85 0.64
CA PHE A 596 -11.98 -10.00 0.71
C PHE A 596 -10.63 -9.62 1.31
N ILE A 597 -10.07 -8.48 0.91
CA ILE A 597 -8.81 -7.94 1.44
C ILE A 597 -8.93 -7.72 2.95
N ALA A 598 -9.95 -6.98 3.39
CA ALA A 598 -10.16 -6.70 4.80
C ALA A 598 -10.41 -7.99 5.61
N GLY A 599 -11.25 -8.91 5.11
CA GLY A 599 -11.61 -10.13 5.83
C GLY A 599 -10.43 -11.05 6.09
N GLU A 600 -9.66 -11.38 5.04
CA GLU A 600 -8.48 -12.23 5.18
C GLU A 600 -7.38 -11.53 5.98
N ALA A 601 -7.09 -10.26 5.72
CA ALA A 601 -6.02 -9.56 6.44
C ALA A 601 -6.33 -9.36 7.93
N LEU A 602 -7.57 -9.00 8.29
CA LEU A 602 -7.97 -8.86 9.69
C LEU A 602 -7.95 -10.19 10.42
N MET A 603 -8.37 -11.28 9.78
CA MET A 603 -8.26 -12.60 10.37
C MET A 603 -6.80 -13.02 10.56
N ALA A 604 -5.92 -12.74 9.59
CA ALA A 604 -4.50 -13.05 9.72
C ALA A 604 -3.83 -12.28 10.88
N VAL A 605 -4.20 -11.00 11.07
CA VAL A 605 -3.76 -10.18 12.22
C VAL A 605 -4.34 -10.71 13.53
N LEU A 606 -5.63 -11.07 13.56
CA LEU A 606 -6.28 -11.65 14.73
C LEU A 606 -5.59 -12.96 15.14
N LEU A 607 -5.31 -13.85 14.19
CA LEU A 607 -4.59 -15.10 14.43
C LEU A 607 -3.19 -14.84 14.98
N ALA A 608 -2.49 -13.81 14.50
CA ALA A 608 -1.19 -13.43 15.06
C ALA A 608 -1.30 -13.04 16.55
N PHE A 609 -2.30 -12.24 16.92
CA PHE A 609 -2.56 -11.93 18.33
C PHE A 609 -2.96 -13.16 19.16
N VAL A 610 -3.75 -14.08 18.59
CA VAL A 610 -4.15 -15.33 19.23
C VAL A 610 -2.94 -16.22 19.51
N VAL A 611 -2.03 -16.37 18.54
CA VAL A 611 -0.77 -17.13 18.72
C VAL A 611 0.11 -16.48 19.78
N LEU A 612 0.26 -15.15 19.76
CA LEU A 612 1.02 -14.42 20.79
C LEU A 612 0.40 -14.54 22.19
N GLY A 613 -0.93 -14.52 22.29
CA GLY A 613 -1.61 -14.79 23.56
C GLY A 613 -1.39 -16.23 24.02
N GLY A 614 -1.47 -17.19 23.11
CA GLY A 614 -1.19 -18.59 23.38
C GLY A 614 0.22 -18.84 23.91
N SER A 615 1.23 -18.25 23.26
CA SER A 615 2.62 -18.37 23.70
C SER A 615 2.85 -17.73 25.08
N TYR A 616 2.17 -16.62 25.39
CA TYR A 616 2.20 -16.02 26.73
C TYR A 616 1.64 -16.95 27.82
N PHE A 617 0.63 -17.76 27.49
CA PHE A 617 0.06 -18.77 28.40
C PHE A 617 0.67 -20.18 28.23
N ALA A 618 1.79 -20.32 27.50
CA ALA A 618 2.46 -21.59 27.19
C ALA A 618 1.54 -22.65 26.53
N ILE A 619 0.58 -22.20 25.72
CA ILE A 619 -0.31 -23.05 24.92
C ILE A 619 0.35 -23.30 23.55
N ASN A 620 0.89 -24.50 23.37
CA ASN A 620 1.65 -24.88 22.16
C ASN A 620 0.80 -24.96 20.88
N GLN A 621 -0.50 -25.27 20.99
CA GLN A 621 -1.45 -25.25 19.88
C GLN A 621 -2.75 -24.61 20.35
N VAL A 622 -2.99 -23.37 19.93
CA VAL A 622 -4.19 -22.64 20.30
C VAL A 622 -5.41 -23.15 19.52
N LEU A 623 -5.19 -23.62 18.29
CA LEU A 623 -6.23 -24.16 17.41
C LEU A 623 -5.84 -25.55 16.91
N PRO A 624 -6.82 -26.46 16.73
CA PRO A 624 -6.56 -27.81 16.23
C PRO A 624 -6.17 -27.78 14.75
N SER A 625 -5.21 -28.60 14.34
CA SER A 625 -4.91 -28.86 12.93
C SER A 625 -5.50 -30.20 12.48
N PHE A 626 -6.21 -30.20 11.36
CA PHE A 626 -6.94 -31.38 10.90
C PHE A 626 -6.31 -32.00 9.65
N MET A 627 -6.16 -31.24 8.57
CA MET A 627 -5.69 -31.72 7.27
C MET A 627 -5.03 -30.58 6.46
N GLN A 628 -4.05 -30.91 5.61
CA GLN A 628 -3.40 -29.93 4.72
C GLN A 628 -3.63 -30.28 3.25
N SER A 629 -4.89 -30.28 2.80
CA SER A 629 -5.22 -30.62 1.41
C SER A 629 -5.16 -29.38 0.50
N ALA A 630 -4.23 -29.38 -0.45
CA ALA A 630 -4.17 -28.34 -1.48
C ALA A 630 -5.32 -28.42 -2.49
N LEU A 631 -5.89 -29.61 -2.71
CA LEU A 631 -7.09 -29.79 -3.54
C LEU A 631 -8.32 -29.13 -2.92
N LEU A 632 -8.45 -29.18 -1.58
CA LEU A 632 -9.51 -28.43 -0.90
C LEU A 632 -9.25 -26.91 -0.97
N GLY A 633 -8.00 -26.50 -0.95
CA GLY A 633 -7.61 -25.10 -1.14
C GLY A 633 -8.05 -24.53 -2.50
N SER A 634 -7.94 -25.30 -3.59
CA SER A 634 -8.32 -24.83 -4.93
C SER A 634 -9.83 -24.64 -5.11
N VAL A 635 -10.66 -25.23 -4.24
CA VAL A 635 -12.12 -25.06 -4.29
C VAL A 635 -12.52 -23.59 -4.12
N VAL A 636 -11.73 -22.77 -3.42
CA VAL A 636 -12.04 -21.34 -3.18
C VAL A 636 -12.19 -20.52 -4.47
N PHE A 637 -11.53 -20.92 -5.56
CA PHE A 637 -11.60 -20.17 -6.81
C PHE A 637 -13.00 -20.20 -7.44
N VAL A 638 -13.82 -21.22 -7.13
CA VAL A 638 -15.21 -21.34 -7.60
C VAL A 638 -16.13 -20.26 -6.98
N PRO A 639 -16.26 -20.14 -5.64
CA PRO A 639 -17.03 -19.06 -5.04
C PRO A 639 -16.42 -17.68 -5.34
N LEU A 640 -15.10 -17.54 -5.43
CA LEU A 640 -14.47 -16.28 -5.82
C LEU A 640 -14.87 -15.85 -7.23
N TYR A 641 -14.85 -16.78 -8.20
CA TYR A 641 -15.34 -16.50 -9.55
C TYR A 641 -16.81 -16.08 -9.54
N HIS A 642 -17.65 -16.80 -8.78
CA HIS A 642 -19.06 -16.44 -8.66
C HIS A 642 -19.25 -15.03 -8.09
N MET A 643 -18.52 -14.68 -7.03
CA MET A 643 -18.61 -13.37 -6.40
C MET A 643 -18.02 -12.27 -7.29
N LEU A 644 -16.86 -12.45 -7.91
CA LEU A 644 -16.19 -11.38 -8.67
C LEU A 644 -16.67 -11.22 -10.11
N VAL A 645 -17.33 -12.24 -10.69
CA VAL A 645 -17.81 -12.18 -12.07
C VAL A 645 -19.33 -12.20 -12.12
N ASN A 646 -19.98 -13.21 -11.54
CA ASN A 646 -21.43 -13.38 -11.70
C ASN A 646 -22.26 -12.36 -10.89
N VAL A 647 -21.84 -12.01 -9.67
CA VAL A 647 -22.56 -11.02 -8.85
C VAL A 647 -22.51 -9.61 -9.47
N PRO A 648 -21.34 -9.06 -9.84
CA PRO A 648 -21.25 -7.82 -10.61
C PRO A 648 -22.07 -7.80 -11.91
N GLN A 649 -22.10 -8.91 -12.65
CA GLN A 649 -22.93 -9.02 -13.87
C GLN A 649 -24.44 -8.97 -13.59
N ARG A 650 -24.89 -9.41 -12.41
CA ARG A 650 -26.29 -9.27 -12.00
C ARG A 650 -26.58 -7.85 -11.53
N ALA A 651 -25.68 -7.26 -10.76
CA ALA A 651 -25.79 -5.87 -10.33
C ALA A 651 -25.88 -4.89 -11.52
N SER A 652 -25.28 -5.22 -12.67
CA SER A 652 -25.40 -4.43 -13.90
C SER A 652 -26.80 -4.46 -14.53
N GLN A 653 -27.69 -5.36 -14.11
CA GLN A 653 -29.03 -5.56 -14.69
C GLN A 653 -30.16 -4.99 -13.83
N ASP A 654 -29.89 -4.70 -12.55
CA ASP A 654 -30.87 -4.04 -11.69
C ASP A 654 -31.01 -2.58 -12.16
N ASP A 655 -31.88 -2.30 -13.12
CA ASP A 655 -32.38 -0.94 -13.27
C ASP A 655 -33.02 -0.55 -11.93
N GLY A 656 -32.72 0.63 -11.41
CA GLY A 656 -33.28 1.14 -10.16
C GLY A 656 -34.79 1.37 -10.18
N ALA A 657 -35.55 0.58 -10.93
CA ALA A 657 -36.98 0.44 -10.76
C ALA A 657 -37.22 -0.22 -9.40
N GLY A 658 -37.56 0.62 -8.41
CA GLY A 658 -38.22 0.13 -7.20
C GLY A 658 -39.41 -0.76 -7.57
N PRO A 659 -39.93 -1.57 -6.62
CA PRO A 659 -41.11 -2.38 -6.88
C PRO A 659 -42.23 -1.45 -7.36
N THR A 660 -42.53 -1.54 -8.65
CA THR A 660 -43.78 -1.05 -9.22
C THR A 660 -44.87 -1.85 -8.54
N SER A 661 -45.44 -1.31 -7.48
CA SER A 661 -46.71 -1.77 -6.94
C SER A 661 -47.80 -1.42 -7.95
N ALA A 662 -47.90 -2.21 -9.00
CA ALA A 662 -49.13 -2.40 -9.74
C ALA A 662 -49.93 -3.47 -8.99
N ALA A 663 -50.98 -3.04 -8.28
CA ALA A 663 -52.28 -3.71 -8.13
C ALA A 663 -53.01 -3.22 -6.86
N GLY A 664 -54.19 -2.62 -7.04
CA GLY A 664 -55.19 -2.44 -5.99
C GLY A 664 -55.37 -1.01 -5.52
#